data_AF-A0A660KNS1-F1
#
_entry.id   AF-A0A660KNS1-F1
#
_cell.length_a   1.000
_cell.length_b   1.000
_cell.length_c   1.000
_cell.angle_alpha   90.00
_cell.angle_beta   90.00
_cell.angle_gamma   90.00
#
_symmetry.space_group_name_H-M   'P 1'
#
loop_
_entity.id
_entity.type
_entity.pdbx_description
1 polymer ?
#
loop_
_entity_poly.entity_id
_entity_poly.type
_entity_poly.pdbx_seq_one_letter_code
_entity_poly.pdbx_strand_id
1 'polypeptide(L)'
;MCARKILDAHLYSNFSEYVWEDNFVFDLIKNSEQKIATNQFSLETLVCFWNLWKNKIGNIIEYLRCPETQATNEYGDFCLNYFGVRKQFHNEKAIYLLLNSDADWLRQLDNRFLHRNGKLVSIDFQQFVSTARSYWCSEFIFVGMKVLDSVKALYDFSLKNSLSMFCQSISLTHIYEVAKSLLESQYLDLRYHHDNNKKLQRYIELSTNIFDCIFSLDWQKSLTDNMFSLRGTEVMKTLLKQVIRINISTKGRLTYGQIGRVVMVILGLGKPDNDLCKEILDRFDGIDKNSPWKTFFQVLCVNSGETPGWLSLMWTLNEALVNTYRADWMNEEDRMSPGCFLYLVERLLILASYSQGYFFTSKSSFAEWFIYREGDTKPDFTSVAEVQLLRIRIYDFVVNEVVVPLLYNKKDTMEWIKKSAIYAKDFYPLLVLRLVAIICLVHLNWGNFSDLLLDLLRRSSIAEQLPWDFYDVLRRRWKHFHNVNVLAEAFKKINNPLVIVSLGKNCSQFLCPDAIFVDMTVKQCREDIVRVLFPTDSQSLAKGQTGIIQVETTNSCSKVLSSGNEDQEGCELVPSNFVLNNINGSKLPMNCSYFWEMLEALKSLENGRDPNSLFPNAQLIKVDVDKSILLVSTGLQNTIYHDDGNLLQEVARMLDELKLLSTALGVSEPELGNNMSTIGELSKRLLSRRPNVEPILSQQFLQQGISILVETSETRSTSVVDQDNEDKTNSSADNKGKSKA
;
A
#
# COMPACT_ATOMS: atom_id res chain seq x y z
N MET A 1 -30.23 11.38 -5.31
CA MET A 1 -30.88 10.85 -6.54
C MET A 1 -29.91 10.48 -7.65
N CYS A 2 -28.99 11.37 -8.08
CA CYS A 2 -28.05 11.05 -9.17
C CYS A 2 -27.20 9.79 -8.91
N ALA A 3 -26.59 9.68 -7.73
CA ALA A 3 -25.83 8.49 -7.35
C ALA A 3 -26.67 7.20 -7.40
N ARG A 4 -27.97 7.26 -7.06
CA ARG A 4 -28.88 6.11 -7.14
C ARG A 4 -29.10 5.67 -8.59
N LYS A 5 -29.30 6.62 -9.50
CA LYS A 5 -29.49 6.34 -10.93
C LYS A 5 -28.24 5.73 -11.58
N ILE A 6 -27.04 6.21 -11.19
CA ILE A 6 -25.77 5.64 -11.67
C ILE A 6 -25.59 4.21 -11.14
N LEU A 7 -25.93 3.99 -9.86
CA LEU A 7 -25.98 2.63 -9.29
C LEU A 7 -26.98 1.74 -10.04
N ASP A 8 -28.18 2.22 -10.33
CA ASP A 8 -29.15 1.45 -11.10
C ASP A 8 -28.60 1.07 -12.47
N ALA A 9 -27.98 2.00 -13.19
CA ALA A 9 -27.30 1.70 -14.46
C ALA A 9 -26.28 0.56 -14.28
N HIS A 10 -25.42 0.65 -13.27
CA HIS A 10 -24.48 -0.42 -12.94
C HIS A 10 -25.14 -1.79 -12.68
N LEU A 11 -26.27 -1.80 -11.96
CA LEU A 11 -27.01 -3.02 -11.60
C LEU A 11 -27.75 -3.66 -12.78
N TYR A 12 -28.01 -2.88 -13.85
CA TYR A 12 -28.63 -3.36 -15.09
C TYR A 12 -27.63 -3.66 -16.22
N SER A 13 -26.39 -3.19 -16.10
CA SER A 13 -25.32 -3.44 -17.09
C SER A 13 -24.84 -4.88 -17.12
N ASN A 14 -24.35 -5.32 -18.28
CA ASN A 14 -23.71 -6.63 -18.41
C ASN A 14 -22.28 -6.60 -17.85
N PHE A 15 -21.90 -7.60 -17.05
CA PHE A 15 -20.57 -7.70 -16.45
C PHE A 15 -19.44 -7.79 -17.49
N SER A 16 -19.71 -8.25 -18.72
CA SER A 16 -18.72 -8.27 -19.81
C SER A 16 -18.35 -6.88 -20.33
N GLU A 17 -19.16 -5.86 -20.03
CA GLU A 17 -18.92 -4.47 -20.44
C GLU A 17 -18.08 -3.70 -19.40
N TYR A 18 -17.76 -4.32 -18.26
CA TYR A 18 -16.93 -3.70 -17.24
C TYR A 18 -15.48 -3.63 -17.69
N VAL A 19 -14.90 -2.44 -17.55
CA VAL A 19 -13.49 -2.17 -17.78
C VAL A 19 -12.69 -2.65 -16.58
N TRP A 20 -11.73 -3.54 -16.83
CA TRP A 20 -10.80 -4.06 -15.82
C TRP A 20 -9.45 -3.38 -15.96
N GLU A 21 -8.90 -2.91 -14.85
CA GLU A 21 -7.59 -2.27 -14.80
C GLU A 21 -6.70 -3.00 -13.80
N ASP A 22 -5.43 -3.17 -14.17
CA ASP A 22 -4.39 -3.71 -13.30
C ASP A 22 -3.64 -2.61 -12.53
N ASN A 23 -4.12 -1.38 -12.55
CA ASN A 23 -3.52 -0.28 -11.81
C ASN A 23 -4.30 -0.03 -10.52
N PHE A 24 -3.57 0.21 -9.43
CA PHE A 24 -4.20 0.60 -8.18
C PHE A 24 -4.69 2.05 -8.25
N VAL A 25 -5.96 2.27 -7.92
CA VAL A 25 -6.61 3.59 -7.98
C VAL A 25 -6.45 4.30 -6.64
N PHE A 26 -5.61 5.34 -6.60
CA PHE A 26 -5.40 6.15 -5.40
C PHE A 26 -6.55 7.13 -5.10
N ASP A 27 -7.07 7.80 -6.13
CA ASP A 27 -8.21 8.72 -6.02
C ASP A 27 -9.45 8.10 -6.67
N LEU A 28 -10.23 7.40 -5.85
CA LEU A 28 -11.42 6.67 -6.29
C LEU A 28 -12.47 7.61 -6.91
N ILE A 29 -12.65 8.81 -6.36
CA ILE A 29 -13.70 9.75 -6.79
C ILE A 29 -13.33 10.30 -8.16
N LYS A 30 -12.12 10.86 -8.29
CA LYS A 30 -11.67 11.46 -9.54
C LYS A 30 -11.61 10.44 -10.68
N ASN A 31 -11.11 9.24 -10.39
CA ASN A 31 -11.10 8.16 -11.39
C ASN A 31 -12.53 7.77 -11.81
N SER A 32 -13.45 7.68 -10.84
CA SER A 32 -14.84 7.32 -11.14
C SER A 32 -15.58 8.39 -11.93
N GLU A 33 -15.34 9.66 -11.65
CA GLU A 33 -15.90 10.78 -12.43
C GLU A 33 -15.41 10.76 -13.88
N GLN A 34 -14.11 10.51 -14.10
CA GLN A 34 -13.53 10.39 -15.43
C GLN A 34 -14.12 9.22 -16.22
N LYS A 35 -14.24 8.04 -15.60
CA LYS A 35 -14.83 6.85 -16.24
C LYS A 35 -16.31 7.02 -16.57
N ILE A 36 -17.09 7.59 -15.66
CA ILE A 36 -18.51 7.86 -15.95
C ILE A 36 -18.66 8.91 -17.06
N ALA A 37 -17.78 9.92 -17.12
CA ALA A 37 -17.79 10.90 -18.22
C ALA A 37 -17.50 10.25 -19.59
N THR A 38 -16.77 9.14 -19.62
CA THR A 38 -16.50 8.35 -20.84
C THR A 38 -17.46 7.16 -21.04
N ASN A 39 -18.56 7.09 -20.27
CA ASN A 39 -19.54 6.00 -20.28
C ASN A 39 -18.93 4.61 -20.00
N GLN A 40 -17.87 4.57 -19.19
CA GLN A 40 -17.22 3.33 -18.78
C GLN A 40 -17.65 2.93 -17.37
N PHE A 41 -18.01 1.66 -17.21
CA PHE A 41 -18.27 1.07 -15.91
C PHE A 41 -17.06 0.26 -15.46
N SER A 42 -16.65 0.43 -14.21
CA SER A 42 -15.68 -0.46 -13.57
C SER A 42 -16.15 -0.84 -12.18
N LEU A 43 -15.41 -1.75 -11.55
CA LEU A 43 -15.69 -2.15 -10.18
C LEU A 43 -15.55 -0.95 -9.22
N GLU A 44 -14.55 -0.12 -9.45
CA GLU A 44 -14.27 1.10 -8.68
C GLU A 44 -15.43 2.10 -8.78
N THR A 45 -15.99 2.32 -9.97
CA THR A 45 -17.11 3.25 -10.13
C THR A 45 -18.34 2.73 -9.38
N LEU A 46 -18.64 1.43 -9.46
CA LEU A 46 -19.76 0.81 -8.72
C LEU A 46 -19.63 1.07 -7.21
N VAL A 47 -18.44 0.82 -6.65
CA VAL A 47 -18.20 0.99 -5.20
C VAL A 47 -18.15 2.46 -4.80
N CYS A 48 -17.60 3.33 -5.65
CA CYS A 48 -17.58 4.78 -5.44
C CYS A 48 -19.00 5.33 -5.31
N PHE A 49 -19.87 5.03 -6.28
CA PHE A 49 -21.26 5.50 -6.25
C PHE A 49 -22.09 4.83 -5.16
N TRP A 50 -21.76 3.59 -4.78
CA TRP A 50 -22.31 2.95 -3.59
C TRP A 50 -21.97 3.77 -2.34
N ASN A 51 -20.69 4.08 -2.12
CA ASN A 51 -20.23 4.84 -0.97
C ASN A 51 -20.82 6.25 -0.92
N LEU A 52 -20.90 6.95 -2.06
CA LEU A 52 -21.55 8.25 -2.16
C LEU A 52 -23.04 8.19 -1.80
N TRP A 53 -23.76 7.21 -2.36
CA TRP A 53 -25.19 7.03 -2.07
C TRP A 53 -25.43 6.63 -0.61
N LYS A 54 -24.67 5.64 -0.12
CA LYS A 54 -24.69 5.14 1.26
C LYS A 54 -24.56 6.27 2.28
N ASN A 55 -23.58 7.15 2.09
CA ASN A 55 -23.34 8.28 2.99
C ASN A 55 -24.51 9.27 3.01
N LYS A 56 -25.10 9.57 1.84
CA LYS A 56 -26.28 10.46 1.75
C LYS A 56 -27.52 9.85 2.40
N ILE A 57 -27.76 8.55 2.22
CA ILE A 57 -28.88 7.86 2.87
C ILE A 57 -28.67 7.74 4.38
N GLY A 58 -27.44 7.48 4.84
CA GLY A 58 -27.10 7.48 6.27
C GLY A 58 -27.46 8.80 6.94
N ASN A 59 -27.12 9.94 6.32
CA ASN A 59 -27.49 11.27 6.81
C ASN A 59 -29.01 11.48 6.89
N ILE A 60 -29.77 10.98 5.92
CA ILE A 60 -31.24 11.05 5.93
C ILE A 60 -31.81 10.21 7.08
N ILE A 61 -31.30 8.99 7.28
CA ILE A 61 -31.76 8.12 8.37
C ILE A 61 -31.44 8.76 9.73
N GLU A 62 -30.27 9.39 9.87
CA GLU A 62 -29.88 10.07 11.11
C GLU A 62 -30.73 11.31 11.38
N TYR A 63 -31.04 12.11 10.35
CA TYR A 63 -32.00 13.20 10.46
C TYR A 63 -33.37 12.71 10.98
N LEU A 64 -33.87 11.61 10.43
CA LEU A 64 -35.14 11.01 10.84
C LEU A 64 -35.11 10.38 12.24
N ARG A 65 -33.92 10.22 12.87
CA ARG A 65 -33.81 9.73 14.26
C ARG A 65 -34.14 10.81 15.28
N CYS A 66 -33.75 12.07 15.04
CA CYS A 66 -34.06 13.23 15.90
C CYS A 66 -34.44 14.46 15.07
N PRO A 67 -35.67 14.53 14.52
CA PRO A 67 -36.09 15.65 13.67
C PRO A 67 -36.27 16.97 14.42
N GLU A 68 -36.54 16.91 15.73
CA GLU A 68 -36.95 18.05 16.57
C GLU A 68 -35.79 18.96 16.98
N THR A 69 -34.54 18.47 16.91
CA THR A 69 -33.33 19.23 17.30
C THR A 69 -32.61 19.88 16.11
N GLN A 70 -33.05 19.64 14.86
CA GLN A 70 -32.36 20.10 13.65
C GLN A 70 -33.21 21.15 12.91
N ALA A 71 -33.15 22.39 13.38
CA ALA A 71 -33.80 23.54 12.75
C ALA A 71 -33.29 23.73 11.30
N THR A 72 -34.23 23.84 10.35
CA THR A 72 -33.99 24.07 8.90
C THR A 72 -32.90 23.20 8.30
N ASN A 73 -33.20 21.92 8.13
CA ASN A 73 -32.30 20.97 7.49
C ASN A 73 -32.86 20.56 6.11
N GLU A 74 -32.05 20.70 5.06
CA GLU A 74 -32.35 20.34 3.66
C GLU A 74 -32.88 18.89 3.52
N TYR A 75 -32.52 17.99 4.44
CA TYR A 75 -33.01 16.61 4.47
C TYR A 75 -34.50 16.50 4.80
N GLY A 76 -35.06 17.41 5.58
CA GLY A 76 -36.49 17.42 5.91
C GLY A 76 -37.35 17.73 4.71
N ASP A 77 -37.00 18.80 3.99
CA ASP A 77 -37.67 19.18 2.74
C ASP A 77 -37.47 18.11 1.66
N PHE A 78 -36.27 17.51 1.58
CA PHE A 78 -36.04 16.37 0.70
C PHE A 78 -36.98 15.20 1.02
N CYS A 79 -37.12 14.79 2.28
CA CYS A 79 -37.99 13.69 2.68
C CYS A 79 -39.46 13.98 2.35
N LEU A 80 -39.95 15.18 2.67
CA LEU A 80 -41.32 15.58 2.35
C LEU A 80 -41.56 15.52 0.84
N ASN A 81 -40.65 16.06 0.04
CA ASN A 81 -40.77 16.04 -1.42
C ASN A 81 -40.66 14.62 -2.00
N TYR A 82 -39.72 13.81 -1.53
CA TYR A 82 -39.48 12.44 -2.01
C TYR A 82 -40.68 11.52 -1.76
N PHE A 83 -41.27 11.60 -0.56
CA PHE A 83 -42.42 10.78 -0.17
C PHE A 83 -43.77 11.37 -0.59
N GLY A 84 -43.78 12.56 -1.21
CA GLY A 84 -45.00 13.24 -1.62
C GLY A 84 -45.87 13.65 -0.43
N VAL A 85 -45.26 14.25 0.59
CA VAL A 85 -45.93 14.74 1.80
C VAL A 85 -45.89 16.26 1.83
N ARG A 86 -47.06 16.90 1.90
CA ARG A 86 -47.19 18.35 1.96
C ARG A 86 -47.48 18.79 3.39
N LYS A 87 -46.58 19.60 3.95
CA LYS A 87 -46.79 20.27 5.24
C LYS A 87 -47.73 21.47 5.06
N GLN A 88 -48.81 21.53 5.83
CA GLN A 88 -49.72 22.67 5.93
C GLN A 88 -49.87 23.09 7.39
N PHE A 89 -50.15 24.36 7.64
CA PHE A 89 -50.41 24.86 8.98
C PHE A 89 -51.88 25.20 9.13
N HIS A 90 -52.52 24.67 10.18
CA HIS A 90 -53.87 25.03 10.57
C HIS A 90 -53.87 25.37 12.06
N ASN A 91 -54.21 26.62 12.39
CA ASN A 91 -54.19 27.14 13.77
C ASN A 91 -52.89 26.79 14.51
N GLU A 92 -51.73 27.12 13.92
CA GLU A 92 -50.38 26.86 14.45
C GLU A 92 -49.97 25.37 14.54
N LYS A 93 -50.86 24.42 14.27
CA LYS A 93 -50.53 22.99 14.17
C LYS A 93 -50.16 22.61 12.75
N ALA A 94 -49.02 21.93 12.60
CA ALA A 94 -48.60 21.36 11.33
C ALA A 94 -49.39 20.07 11.03
N ILE A 95 -50.01 20.01 9.85
CA ILE A 95 -50.68 18.84 9.30
C ILE A 95 -49.86 18.35 8.10
N TYR A 96 -49.60 17.05 8.03
CA TYR A 96 -48.83 16.43 6.97
C TYR A 96 -49.76 15.65 6.04
N LEU A 97 -50.03 16.20 4.86
CA LEU A 97 -50.95 15.63 3.87
C LEU A 97 -50.21 14.75 2.88
N LEU A 98 -50.75 13.56 2.61
CA LEU A 98 -50.23 12.62 1.62
C LEU A 98 -50.78 12.97 0.24
N LEU A 99 -49.90 13.17 -0.74
CA LEU A 99 -50.30 13.36 -2.14
C LEU A 99 -50.76 12.05 -2.80
N ASN A 100 -50.21 10.92 -2.36
CA ASN A 100 -50.63 9.58 -2.75
C ASN A 100 -50.71 8.68 -1.51
N SER A 101 -51.92 8.33 -1.08
CA SER A 101 -52.14 7.46 0.08
C SER A 101 -51.84 5.98 -0.18
N ASP A 102 -51.73 5.59 -1.46
CA ASP A 102 -51.54 4.21 -1.89
C ASP A 102 -50.06 3.93 -2.24
N ALA A 103 -49.15 4.83 -1.90
CA ALA A 103 -47.73 4.69 -2.17
C ALA A 103 -47.12 3.50 -1.42
N ASP A 104 -46.22 2.76 -2.07
CA ASP A 104 -45.65 1.52 -1.52
C ASP A 104 -44.92 1.69 -0.19
N TRP A 105 -44.34 2.87 0.08
CA TRP A 105 -43.65 3.16 1.34
C TRP A 105 -44.60 3.18 2.55
N LEU A 106 -45.92 3.31 2.34
CA LEU A 106 -46.95 3.24 3.37
C LEU A 106 -47.50 1.83 3.60
N ARG A 107 -47.10 0.83 2.80
CA ARG A 107 -47.73 -0.49 2.77
C ARG A 107 -47.68 -1.26 4.10
N GLN A 108 -46.70 -0.97 4.95
CA GLN A 108 -46.54 -1.58 6.27
C GLN A 108 -47.18 -0.76 7.41
N LEU A 109 -47.68 0.45 7.13
CA LEU A 109 -48.32 1.30 8.11
C LEU A 109 -49.76 0.83 8.36
N ASP A 110 -50.15 0.71 9.62
CA ASP A 110 -51.53 0.41 9.98
C ASP A 110 -52.43 1.60 9.59
N ASN A 111 -53.51 1.31 8.85
CA ASN A 111 -54.49 2.30 8.39
C ASN A 111 -55.08 3.15 9.53
N ARG A 112 -55.04 2.67 10.77
CA ARG A 112 -55.47 3.43 11.96
C ARG A 112 -54.66 4.71 12.21
N PHE A 113 -53.44 4.80 11.68
CA PHE A 113 -52.57 5.99 11.80
C PHE A 113 -52.78 7.02 10.68
N LEU A 114 -53.66 6.72 9.72
CA LEU A 114 -54.02 7.64 8.64
C LEU A 114 -55.35 8.33 8.96
N HIS A 115 -55.34 9.66 8.97
CA HIS A 115 -56.55 10.46 9.14
C HIS A 115 -57.13 10.81 7.77
N ARG A 116 -58.37 10.36 7.50
CA ARG A 116 -59.06 10.62 6.24
C ARG A 116 -60.13 11.69 6.44
N ASN A 117 -60.03 12.78 5.67
CA ASN A 117 -61.05 13.81 5.59
C ASN A 117 -61.50 13.97 4.12
N GLY A 118 -62.57 13.27 3.75
CA GLY A 118 -62.99 13.16 2.35
C GLY A 118 -61.91 12.48 1.49
N LYS A 119 -61.42 13.18 0.45
CA LYS A 119 -60.34 12.69 -0.42
C LYS A 119 -58.94 12.97 0.13
N LEU A 120 -58.81 13.76 1.20
CA LEU A 120 -57.52 14.11 1.78
C LEU A 120 -57.14 13.08 2.85
N VAL A 121 -55.91 12.57 2.77
CA VAL A 121 -55.34 11.68 3.77
C VAL A 121 -54.16 12.40 4.41
N SER A 122 -54.15 12.49 5.74
CA SER A 122 -53.03 13.02 6.51
C SER A 122 -52.44 11.97 7.42
N ILE A 123 -51.16 12.13 7.73
CA ILE A 123 -50.39 11.28 8.63
C ILE A 123 -49.85 12.13 9.78
N ASP A 124 -49.76 11.54 10.97
CA ASP A 124 -49.05 12.18 12.07
C ASP A 124 -47.54 12.30 11.77
N PHE A 125 -46.89 13.36 12.27
CA PHE A 125 -45.47 13.59 11.99
C PHE A 125 -44.57 12.45 12.49
N GLN A 126 -44.82 11.92 13.69
CA GLN A 126 -44.02 10.84 14.25
C GLN A 126 -44.21 9.56 13.44
N GLN A 127 -45.43 9.32 12.96
CA GLN A 127 -45.72 8.18 12.08
C GLN A 127 -45.07 8.33 10.71
N PHE A 128 -45.06 9.54 10.13
CA PHE A 128 -44.33 9.83 8.90
C PHE A 128 -42.83 9.55 9.07
N VAL A 129 -42.22 10.12 10.11
CA VAL A 129 -40.78 9.98 10.39
C VAL A 129 -40.41 8.51 10.58
N SER A 130 -41.18 7.77 11.38
CA SER A 130 -40.98 6.33 11.60
C SER A 130 -41.07 5.51 10.31
N THR A 131 -42.09 5.77 9.50
CA THR A 131 -42.33 5.03 8.25
C THR A 131 -41.28 5.36 7.19
N ALA A 132 -40.94 6.65 7.02
CA ALA A 132 -39.88 7.12 6.13
C ALA A 132 -38.53 6.50 6.51
N ARG A 133 -38.23 6.42 7.81
CA ARG A 133 -37.01 5.79 8.32
C ARG A 133 -36.99 4.30 7.99
N SER A 134 -38.08 3.58 8.24
CA SER A 134 -38.21 2.15 7.90
C SER A 134 -37.99 1.90 6.41
N TYR A 135 -38.56 2.75 5.54
CA TYR A 135 -38.34 2.69 4.10
C TYR A 135 -36.85 2.85 3.76
N TRP A 136 -36.19 3.90 4.26
CA TRP A 136 -34.78 4.13 3.94
C TRP A 136 -33.85 3.04 4.47
N CYS A 137 -34.12 2.48 5.66
CA CYS A 137 -33.40 1.32 6.17
C CYS A 137 -33.58 0.09 5.26
N SER A 138 -34.80 -0.16 4.79
CA SER A 138 -35.11 -1.27 3.89
C SER A 138 -34.44 -1.11 2.52
N GLU A 139 -34.52 0.10 1.94
CA GLU A 139 -33.87 0.43 0.67
C GLU A 139 -32.33 0.34 0.80
N PHE A 140 -31.77 0.81 1.91
CA PHE A 140 -30.33 0.74 2.19
C PHE A 140 -29.81 -0.71 2.19
N ILE A 141 -30.52 -1.62 2.87
CA ILE A 141 -30.19 -3.05 2.83
C ILE A 141 -30.38 -3.60 1.41
N PHE A 142 -31.51 -3.32 0.77
CA PHE A 142 -31.84 -3.89 -0.54
C PHE A 142 -30.79 -3.52 -1.59
N VAL A 143 -30.44 -2.23 -1.70
CA VAL A 143 -29.42 -1.75 -2.64
C VAL A 143 -28.06 -2.33 -2.28
N GLY A 144 -27.68 -2.35 -1.00
CA GLY A 144 -26.42 -2.95 -0.55
C GLY A 144 -26.29 -4.42 -0.92
N MET A 145 -27.37 -5.19 -0.79
CA MET A 145 -27.40 -6.59 -1.22
C MET A 145 -27.28 -6.75 -2.73
N LYS A 146 -27.88 -5.86 -3.52
CA LYS A 146 -27.73 -5.84 -5.00
C LYS A 146 -26.31 -5.50 -5.43
N VAL A 147 -25.67 -4.53 -4.76
CA VAL A 147 -24.27 -4.20 -5.00
C VAL A 147 -23.39 -5.41 -4.67
N LEU A 148 -23.59 -6.07 -3.52
CA LEU A 148 -22.85 -7.29 -3.16
C LEU A 148 -23.03 -8.43 -4.18
N ASP A 149 -24.28 -8.69 -4.60
CA ASP A 149 -24.57 -9.70 -5.61
C ASP A 149 -23.83 -9.38 -6.95
N SER A 150 -23.73 -8.10 -7.31
CA SER A 150 -23.04 -7.63 -8.52
C SER A 150 -21.52 -7.73 -8.41
N VAL A 151 -20.93 -7.29 -7.29
CA VAL A 151 -19.49 -7.42 -7.05
C VAL A 151 -19.08 -8.90 -6.99
N LYS A 152 -19.89 -9.75 -6.38
CA LYS A 152 -19.66 -11.20 -6.40
C LYS A 152 -19.69 -11.76 -7.82
N ALA A 153 -20.65 -11.36 -8.65
CA ALA A 153 -20.70 -11.79 -10.03
C ALA A 153 -19.45 -11.36 -10.82
N LEU A 154 -18.93 -10.15 -10.56
CA LEU A 154 -17.66 -9.66 -11.13
C LEU A 154 -16.47 -10.47 -10.64
N TYR A 155 -16.42 -10.84 -9.35
CA TYR A 155 -15.42 -11.76 -8.82
C TYR A 155 -15.47 -13.14 -9.51
N ASP A 156 -16.66 -13.75 -9.62
CA ASP A 156 -16.84 -15.03 -10.30
C ASP A 156 -16.44 -14.94 -11.79
N PHE A 157 -16.70 -13.80 -12.44
CA PHE A 157 -16.24 -13.50 -13.80
C PHE A 157 -14.71 -13.42 -13.88
N SER A 158 -14.07 -12.75 -12.91
CA SER A 158 -12.61 -12.64 -12.85
C SER A 158 -11.92 -14.00 -12.73
N LEU A 159 -12.50 -14.91 -11.94
CA LEU A 159 -12.00 -16.29 -11.80
C LEU A 159 -12.15 -17.08 -13.09
N LYS A 160 -13.34 -17.05 -13.71
CA LYS A 160 -13.64 -17.81 -14.94
C LYS A 160 -12.77 -17.39 -16.11
N ASN A 161 -12.47 -16.10 -16.23
CA ASN A 161 -11.66 -15.56 -17.32
C ASN A 161 -10.16 -15.47 -16.95
N SER A 162 -9.75 -15.99 -15.79
CA SER A 162 -8.36 -15.97 -15.33
C SER A 162 -7.75 -14.56 -15.35
N LEU A 163 -8.52 -13.55 -14.93
CA LEU A 163 -8.02 -12.19 -14.76
C LEU A 163 -6.94 -12.14 -13.67
N SER A 164 -6.21 -11.03 -13.59
CA SER A 164 -5.09 -10.87 -12.67
C SER A 164 -5.49 -11.13 -11.20
N MET A 165 -4.51 -11.53 -10.39
CA MET A 165 -4.72 -11.68 -8.94
C MET A 165 -5.14 -10.37 -8.28
N PHE A 166 -4.76 -9.23 -8.87
CA PHE A 166 -5.21 -7.93 -8.42
C PHE A 166 -6.72 -7.75 -8.62
N CYS A 167 -7.26 -8.03 -9.81
CA CYS A 167 -8.70 -7.96 -10.08
C CYS A 167 -9.52 -8.85 -9.12
N GLN A 168 -9.02 -10.05 -8.84
CA GLN A 168 -9.64 -10.97 -7.87
C GLN A 168 -9.59 -10.37 -6.44
N SER A 169 -8.43 -9.85 -6.04
CA SER A 169 -8.19 -9.28 -4.71
C SER A 169 -9.01 -8.03 -4.45
N ILE A 170 -9.09 -7.10 -5.41
CA ILE A 170 -9.87 -5.87 -5.27
C ILE A 170 -11.36 -6.18 -5.21
N SER A 171 -11.85 -7.17 -5.96
CA SER A 171 -13.22 -7.66 -5.88
C SER A 171 -13.55 -8.17 -4.48
N LEU A 172 -12.72 -9.05 -3.91
CA LEU A 172 -12.90 -9.57 -2.55
C LEU A 172 -12.83 -8.46 -1.49
N THR A 173 -11.95 -7.48 -1.69
CA THR A 173 -11.82 -6.31 -0.80
C THR A 173 -13.11 -5.50 -0.79
N HIS A 174 -13.71 -5.26 -1.94
CA HIS A 174 -14.97 -4.53 -2.03
C HIS A 174 -16.19 -5.33 -1.56
N ILE A 175 -16.21 -6.66 -1.74
CA ILE A 175 -17.24 -7.52 -1.10
C ILE A 175 -17.18 -7.32 0.41
N TYR A 176 -15.98 -7.39 1.00
CA TYR A 176 -15.80 -7.17 2.43
C TYR A 176 -16.23 -5.78 2.87
N GLU A 177 -15.77 -4.73 2.17
CA GLU A 177 -16.09 -3.34 2.48
C GLU A 177 -17.60 -3.09 2.52
N VAL A 178 -18.32 -3.53 1.48
CA VAL A 178 -19.76 -3.34 1.38
C VAL A 178 -20.47 -4.16 2.45
N ALA A 179 -20.14 -5.45 2.60
CA ALA A 179 -20.78 -6.34 3.56
C ALA A 179 -20.56 -5.88 5.01
N LYS A 180 -19.34 -5.46 5.35
CA LYS A 180 -19.00 -4.92 6.66
C LYS A 180 -19.75 -3.62 6.93
N SER A 181 -19.80 -2.71 5.96
CA SER A 181 -20.53 -1.44 6.11
C SER A 181 -22.03 -1.64 6.39
N LEU A 182 -22.62 -2.72 5.88
CA LEU A 182 -24.01 -3.09 6.18
C LEU A 182 -24.14 -3.72 7.57
N LEU A 183 -23.21 -4.60 7.97
CA LEU A 183 -23.20 -5.25 9.29
C LEU A 183 -22.96 -4.27 10.44
N GLU A 184 -22.06 -3.31 10.27
CA GLU A 184 -21.68 -2.32 11.29
C GLU A 184 -22.56 -1.07 11.27
N SER A 185 -23.53 -1.00 10.35
CA SER A 185 -24.42 0.14 10.22
C SER A 185 -25.30 0.30 11.46
N GLN A 186 -25.11 1.40 12.18
CA GLN A 186 -25.94 1.79 13.33
C GLN A 186 -27.40 2.11 12.94
N TYR A 187 -27.67 2.22 11.65
CA TYR A 187 -28.98 2.52 11.09
C TYR A 187 -29.88 1.29 10.95
N LEU A 188 -29.28 0.09 10.92
CA LEU A 188 -29.98 -1.15 10.64
C LEU A 188 -30.12 -1.98 11.91
N ASP A 189 -31.35 -2.34 12.29
CA ASP A 189 -31.57 -3.40 13.26
C ASP A 189 -31.67 -4.75 12.55
N LEU A 190 -30.50 -5.34 12.27
CA LEU A 190 -30.41 -6.63 11.59
C LEU A 190 -30.98 -7.80 12.39
N ARG A 191 -31.38 -7.61 13.66
CA ARG A 191 -32.04 -8.65 14.47
C ARG A 191 -33.39 -9.06 13.88
N TYR A 192 -34.06 -8.15 13.15
CA TYR A 192 -35.32 -8.43 12.44
C TYR A 192 -35.11 -9.02 11.04
N HIS A 193 -33.87 -9.14 10.57
CA HIS A 193 -33.50 -9.63 9.24
C HIS A 193 -32.46 -10.76 9.32
N HIS A 194 -32.79 -11.83 10.04
CA HIS A 194 -31.90 -12.97 10.27
C HIS A 194 -31.29 -13.54 8.97
N ASP A 195 -32.11 -13.68 7.91
CA ASP A 195 -31.64 -14.22 6.62
C ASP A 195 -30.61 -13.30 5.94
N ASN A 196 -30.80 -11.98 6.03
CA ASN A 196 -29.86 -11.01 5.48
C ASN A 196 -28.55 -11.03 6.28
N ASN A 197 -28.61 -11.12 7.62
CA ASN A 197 -27.41 -11.24 8.46
C ASN A 197 -26.60 -12.49 8.06
N LYS A 198 -27.25 -13.65 7.94
CA LYS A 198 -26.59 -14.88 7.49
C LYS A 198 -26.00 -14.74 6.08
N LYS A 199 -26.68 -14.07 5.15
CA LYS A 199 -26.16 -13.83 3.80
C LYS A 199 -24.96 -12.87 3.82
N LEU A 200 -24.98 -11.83 4.64
CA LEU A 200 -23.85 -10.90 4.84
C LEU A 200 -22.63 -11.62 5.45
N GLN A 201 -22.83 -12.49 6.44
CA GLN A 201 -21.75 -13.30 7.00
C GLN A 201 -21.09 -14.20 5.94
N ARG A 202 -21.87 -14.81 5.05
CA ARG A 202 -21.33 -15.57 3.91
C ARG A 202 -20.49 -14.73 2.96
N TYR A 203 -20.82 -13.45 2.78
CA TYR A 203 -19.99 -12.53 2.00
C TYR A 203 -18.67 -12.20 2.70
N ILE A 204 -18.69 -12.04 4.03
CA ILE A 204 -17.47 -11.87 4.81
C ILE A 204 -16.60 -13.12 4.73
N GLU A 205 -17.18 -14.31 4.88
CA GLU A 205 -16.49 -15.60 4.71
C GLU A 205 -15.89 -15.73 3.30
N LEU A 206 -16.66 -15.43 2.25
CA LEU A 206 -16.17 -15.43 0.86
C LEU A 206 -14.96 -14.52 0.69
N SER A 207 -14.99 -13.33 1.31
CA SER A 207 -13.91 -12.36 1.22
C SER A 207 -12.59 -12.88 1.83
N THR A 208 -12.64 -13.87 2.71
CA THR A 208 -11.43 -14.47 3.32
C THR A 208 -10.56 -15.25 2.33
N ASN A 209 -11.11 -15.59 1.14
CA ASN A 209 -10.34 -16.14 0.01
C ASN A 209 -9.21 -15.21 -0.46
N ILE A 210 -9.18 -13.96 0.03
CA ILE A 210 -8.07 -13.04 -0.18
C ILE A 210 -6.74 -13.60 0.33
N PHE A 211 -6.76 -14.49 1.33
CA PHE A 211 -5.57 -15.13 1.87
C PHE A 211 -4.76 -15.81 0.76
N ASP A 212 -5.41 -16.59 -0.10
CA ASP A 212 -4.75 -17.30 -1.20
C ASP A 212 -4.26 -16.36 -2.30
N CYS A 213 -4.88 -15.18 -2.42
CA CYS A 213 -4.46 -14.17 -3.39
C CYS A 213 -3.18 -13.45 -2.96
N ILE A 214 -3.08 -13.15 -1.67
CA ILE A 214 -1.95 -12.44 -1.06
C ILE A 214 -0.78 -13.39 -0.85
N PHE A 215 -1.04 -14.55 -0.24
CA PHE A 215 -0.01 -15.50 0.17
C PHE A 215 0.16 -16.64 -0.85
N SER A 216 0.08 -16.32 -2.14
CA SER A 216 0.34 -17.26 -3.21
C SER A 216 1.79 -17.75 -3.17
N LEU A 217 2.03 -19.03 -3.48
CA LEU A 217 3.38 -19.56 -3.62
C LEU A 217 4.12 -18.93 -4.81
N ASP A 218 3.37 -18.59 -5.87
CA ASP A 218 3.92 -17.90 -7.02
C ASP A 218 4.08 -16.41 -6.69
N TRP A 219 5.29 -16.05 -6.27
CA TRP A 219 5.63 -14.68 -5.91
C TRP A 219 5.44 -13.72 -7.08
N GLN A 220 5.49 -14.17 -8.34
CA GLN A 220 5.30 -13.26 -9.48
C GLN A 220 3.89 -12.69 -9.51
N LYS A 221 2.91 -13.46 -9.03
CA LYS A 221 1.50 -13.04 -8.96
C LYS A 221 1.19 -12.15 -7.77
N SER A 222 1.93 -12.28 -6.68
CA SER A 222 1.72 -11.50 -5.46
C SER A 222 2.64 -10.28 -5.34
N LEU A 223 3.75 -10.25 -6.08
CA LEU A 223 4.78 -9.19 -6.08
C LEU A 223 4.57 -8.18 -7.22
N THR A 224 3.37 -7.63 -7.33
CA THR A 224 3.06 -6.53 -8.23
C THR A 224 2.81 -5.26 -7.43
N ASP A 225 3.13 -4.11 -8.01
CA ASP A 225 2.99 -2.80 -7.36
C ASP A 225 1.54 -2.52 -6.91
N ASN A 226 0.57 -2.91 -7.73
CA ASN A 226 -0.85 -2.81 -7.41
C ASN A 226 -1.26 -3.65 -6.17
N MET A 227 -0.73 -4.86 -6.01
CA MET A 227 -0.97 -5.75 -4.87
C MET A 227 -0.30 -5.21 -3.61
N PHE A 228 0.92 -4.69 -3.76
CA PHE A 228 1.64 -4.03 -2.67
C PHE A 228 0.86 -2.81 -2.16
N SER A 229 0.39 -1.96 -3.08
CA SER A 229 -0.43 -0.79 -2.78
C SER A 229 -1.77 -1.16 -2.13
N LEU A 230 -2.45 -2.19 -2.64
CA LEU A 230 -3.72 -2.68 -2.09
C LEU A 230 -3.56 -3.15 -0.64
N ARG A 231 -2.48 -3.86 -0.29
CA ARG A 231 -2.17 -4.27 1.10
C ARG A 231 -1.93 -3.09 2.04
N GLY A 232 -1.48 -1.95 1.51
CA GLY A 232 -1.32 -0.72 2.27
C GLY A 232 -2.65 -0.10 2.74
N THR A 233 -3.77 -0.44 2.12
CA THR A 233 -5.08 0.15 2.42
C THR A 233 -5.66 -0.31 3.75
N GLU A 234 -6.39 0.57 4.43
CA GLU A 234 -7.04 0.24 5.71
C GLU A 234 -8.11 -0.85 5.57
N VAL A 235 -8.82 -0.87 4.43
CA VAL A 235 -9.82 -1.91 4.14
C VAL A 235 -9.15 -3.28 4.05
N MET A 236 -8.02 -3.39 3.35
CA MET A 236 -7.28 -4.66 3.26
C MET A 236 -6.74 -5.09 4.62
N LYS A 237 -6.18 -4.16 5.40
CA LYS A 237 -5.71 -4.47 6.76
C LYS A 237 -6.84 -5.02 7.63
N THR A 238 -8.01 -4.38 7.63
CA THR A 238 -9.16 -4.86 8.41
C THR A 238 -9.70 -6.20 7.91
N LEU A 239 -9.70 -6.44 6.59
CA LEU A 239 -10.04 -7.74 6.01
C LEU A 239 -9.06 -8.84 6.46
N LEU A 240 -7.76 -8.58 6.43
CA LEU A 240 -6.75 -9.53 6.92
C LEU A 240 -6.90 -9.84 8.42
N LYS A 241 -7.25 -8.85 9.25
CA LYS A 241 -7.64 -9.11 10.66
C LYS A 241 -8.86 -10.03 10.75
N GLN A 242 -9.84 -9.87 9.87
CA GLN A 242 -11.00 -10.75 9.80
C GLN A 242 -10.64 -12.18 9.37
N VAL A 243 -9.67 -12.35 8.45
CA VAL A 243 -9.12 -13.67 8.09
C VAL A 243 -8.58 -14.38 9.31
N ILE A 244 -7.83 -13.67 10.18
CA ILE A 244 -7.32 -14.24 11.44
C ILE A 244 -8.47 -14.70 12.32
N ARG A 245 -9.47 -13.84 12.57
CA ARG A 245 -10.63 -14.14 13.43
C ARG A 245 -11.39 -15.38 12.97
N ILE A 246 -11.67 -15.49 11.68
CA ILE A 246 -12.36 -16.65 11.11
C ILE A 246 -11.49 -17.89 11.21
N ASN A 247 -10.19 -17.78 10.88
CA ASN A 247 -9.26 -18.91 10.94
C ASN A 247 -9.11 -19.47 12.35
N ILE A 248 -9.10 -18.61 13.37
CA ILE A 248 -9.08 -19.10 14.75
C ILE A 248 -10.46 -19.60 15.18
N SER A 249 -11.60 -19.03 14.76
CA SER A 249 -12.96 -19.28 15.32
C SER A 249 -13.41 -20.74 15.60
N THR A 250 -12.78 -21.75 14.99
CA THR A 250 -13.07 -23.16 15.23
C THR A 250 -12.89 -23.54 16.70
N LYS A 251 -13.76 -24.41 17.21
CA LYS A 251 -13.65 -24.95 18.58
C LYS A 251 -12.49 -25.94 18.69
N GLY A 252 -11.79 -25.93 19.82
CA GLY A 252 -10.68 -26.84 20.11
C GLY A 252 -9.30 -26.18 20.01
N ARG A 253 -8.25 -27.02 20.05
CA ARG A 253 -6.84 -26.59 19.95
C ARG A 253 -6.55 -26.06 18.55
N LEU A 254 -5.82 -24.95 18.50
CA LEU A 254 -5.29 -24.43 17.23
C LEU A 254 -4.33 -25.44 16.62
N THR A 255 -4.58 -25.80 15.37
CA THR A 255 -3.73 -26.68 14.57
C THR A 255 -2.49 -25.92 14.07
N TYR A 256 -1.44 -26.63 13.66
CA TYR A 256 -0.27 -25.96 13.08
C TYR A 256 -0.59 -25.25 11.75
N GLY A 257 -1.54 -25.78 10.97
CA GLY A 257 -2.07 -25.10 9.78
C GLY A 257 -2.71 -23.76 10.13
N GLN A 258 -3.59 -23.73 11.14
CA GLN A 258 -4.20 -22.49 11.63
C GLN A 258 -3.16 -21.51 12.13
N ILE A 259 -2.23 -21.96 12.97
CA ILE A 259 -1.17 -21.12 13.53
C ILE A 259 -0.32 -20.52 12.41
N GLY A 260 0.09 -21.32 11.44
CA GLY A 260 0.85 -20.86 10.27
C GLY A 260 0.15 -19.75 9.51
N ARG A 261 -1.14 -19.93 9.19
CA ARG A 261 -1.94 -18.91 8.50
C ARG A 261 -2.04 -17.62 9.33
N VAL A 262 -2.23 -17.69 10.65
CA VAL A 262 -2.24 -16.50 11.51
C VAL A 262 -0.91 -15.76 11.46
N VAL A 263 0.21 -16.47 11.63
CA VAL A 263 1.54 -15.84 11.64
C VAL A 263 1.87 -15.22 10.29
N MET A 264 1.53 -15.89 9.17
CA MET A 264 1.68 -15.33 7.83
C MET A 264 0.93 -14.01 7.68
N VAL A 265 -0.35 -13.97 8.08
CA VAL A 265 -1.16 -12.76 7.99
C VAL A 265 -0.58 -11.64 8.84
N ILE A 266 -0.16 -11.92 10.08
CA ILE A 266 0.44 -10.89 10.94
C ILE A 266 1.72 -10.33 10.32
N LEU A 267 2.61 -11.20 9.86
CA LEU A 267 3.84 -10.78 9.19
C LEU A 267 3.59 -10.06 7.86
N GLY A 268 2.41 -10.21 7.24
CA GLY A 268 1.99 -9.48 6.04
C GLY A 268 1.11 -8.25 6.30
N LEU A 269 0.65 -8.03 7.54
CA LEU A 269 -0.21 -6.91 7.95
C LEU A 269 0.61 -5.76 8.56
N GLY A 270 1.65 -6.10 9.31
CA GLY A 270 2.28 -5.21 10.29
C GLY A 270 1.96 -5.64 11.71
N LYS A 271 2.31 -4.80 12.68
CA LYS A 271 2.11 -5.13 14.10
C LYS A 271 0.60 -5.27 14.39
N PRO A 272 0.16 -6.41 14.98
CA PRO A 272 -1.24 -6.58 15.33
C PRO A 272 -1.62 -5.61 16.46
N ASP A 273 -2.88 -5.18 16.48
CA ASP A 273 -3.40 -4.39 17.59
C ASP A 273 -3.55 -5.25 18.87
N ASN A 274 -3.61 -4.58 20.02
CA ASN A 274 -3.65 -5.24 21.32
C ASN A 274 -4.88 -6.16 21.46
N ASP A 275 -6.01 -5.78 20.88
CA ASP A 275 -7.26 -6.54 20.97
C ASP A 275 -7.13 -7.87 20.22
N LEU A 276 -6.63 -7.83 18.98
CA LEU A 276 -6.38 -9.03 18.18
C LEU A 276 -5.30 -9.92 18.81
N CYS A 277 -4.25 -9.32 19.38
CA CYS A 277 -3.23 -10.05 20.13
C CYS A 277 -3.83 -10.82 21.31
N LYS A 278 -4.73 -10.19 22.07
CA LYS A 278 -5.43 -10.83 23.17
C LYS A 278 -6.34 -11.96 22.67
N GLU A 279 -7.13 -11.70 21.62
CA GLU A 279 -7.98 -12.73 20.98
C GLU A 279 -7.18 -13.97 20.57
N ILE A 280 -5.96 -13.80 20.04
CA ILE A 280 -5.07 -14.91 19.66
C ILE A 280 -4.52 -15.62 20.90
N LEU A 281 -4.01 -14.89 21.89
CA LEU A 281 -3.39 -15.47 23.09
C LEU A 281 -4.41 -16.26 23.94
N ASP A 282 -5.64 -15.77 24.04
CA ASP A 282 -6.74 -16.45 24.75
C ASP A 282 -7.02 -17.84 24.14
N ARG A 283 -6.68 -18.06 22.87
CA ARG A 283 -6.82 -19.37 22.21
C ARG A 283 -5.75 -20.38 22.55
N PHE A 284 -4.66 -19.93 23.17
CA PHE A 284 -3.64 -20.77 23.76
C PHE A 284 -3.84 -20.98 25.26
N ASP A 285 -4.91 -20.44 25.86
CA ASP A 285 -5.24 -20.68 27.26
C ASP A 285 -6.01 -22.00 27.43
N GLY A 286 -5.52 -22.85 28.35
CA GLY A 286 -6.08 -24.19 28.62
C GLY A 286 -5.43 -25.35 27.86
N ILE A 287 -4.51 -25.09 26.93
CA ILE A 287 -3.87 -26.10 26.08
C ILE A 287 -2.36 -25.87 26.13
N ASP A 288 -1.62 -26.77 26.78
CA ASP A 288 -0.16 -26.73 26.99
C ASP A 288 0.42 -25.33 27.28
N LYS A 289 0.51 -24.99 28.56
CA LYS A 289 1.08 -23.70 29.05
C LYS A 289 2.45 -23.34 28.44
N ASN A 290 3.18 -24.31 27.90
CA ASN A 290 4.54 -24.17 27.37
C ASN A 290 4.63 -24.35 25.83
N SER A 291 3.55 -24.11 25.08
CA SER A 291 3.62 -24.16 23.60
C SER A 291 4.64 -23.13 23.06
N PRO A 292 5.63 -23.53 22.23
CA PRO A 292 6.57 -22.60 21.61
C PRO A 292 5.90 -21.49 20.80
N TRP A 293 4.77 -21.79 20.15
CA TRP A 293 3.98 -20.80 19.43
C TRP A 293 3.33 -19.78 20.38
N LYS A 294 2.88 -20.19 21.56
CA LYS A 294 2.36 -19.27 22.58
C LYS A 294 3.44 -18.29 23.02
N THR A 295 4.65 -18.77 23.29
CA THR A 295 5.79 -17.92 23.66
C THR A 295 6.16 -16.95 22.53
N PHE A 296 6.16 -17.42 21.28
CA PHE A 296 6.36 -16.54 20.11
C PHE A 296 5.29 -15.44 20.05
N PHE A 297 4.00 -15.76 20.19
CA PHE A 297 2.95 -14.75 20.20
C PHE A 297 3.06 -13.77 21.37
N GLN A 298 3.47 -14.24 22.55
CA GLN A 298 3.75 -13.35 23.68
C GLN A 298 4.85 -12.34 23.33
N VAL A 299 5.97 -12.79 22.74
CA VAL A 299 7.04 -11.89 22.30
C VAL A 299 6.58 -10.94 21.19
N LEU A 300 5.78 -11.45 20.24
CA LEU A 300 5.26 -10.66 19.11
C LEU A 300 4.26 -9.57 19.57
N CYS A 301 3.46 -9.86 20.59
CA CYS A 301 2.37 -9.03 21.08
C CYS A 301 2.73 -8.11 22.27
N VAL A 302 3.84 -8.36 22.97
CA VAL A 302 4.22 -7.55 24.14
C VAL A 302 4.66 -6.14 23.71
N ASN A 303 3.94 -5.16 24.26
CA ASN A 303 4.03 -3.72 24.04
C ASN A 303 4.50 -2.99 25.32
N SER A 304 5.63 -3.36 25.92
CA SER A 304 6.13 -2.68 27.12
C SER A 304 7.01 -1.47 26.80
N GLY A 305 6.64 -0.60 25.84
CA GLY A 305 7.43 0.59 25.47
C GLY A 305 8.83 0.34 24.89
N GLU A 306 9.35 -0.87 25.09
CA GLU A 306 10.56 -1.46 24.55
C GLU A 306 10.11 -2.42 23.44
N THR A 307 10.55 -2.15 22.22
CA THR A 307 10.40 -3.09 21.10
C THR A 307 10.88 -4.47 21.52
N PRO A 308 10.15 -5.57 21.20
CA PRO A 308 10.63 -6.91 21.47
C PRO A 308 12.05 -7.06 20.94
N GLY A 309 12.99 -7.43 21.81
CA GLY A 309 14.39 -7.58 21.39
C GLY A 309 14.44 -8.54 20.20
N TRP A 310 15.00 -8.08 19.07
CA TRP A 310 15.09 -8.85 17.82
C TRP A 310 15.60 -10.28 18.05
N LEU A 311 16.51 -10.46 19.01
CA LEU A 311 17.03 -11.75 19.44
C LEU A 311 15.96 -12.70 20.01
N SER A 312 15.03 -12.18 20.81
CA SER A 312 13.92 -12.94 21.38
C SER A 312 12.94 -13.40 20.30
N LEU A 313 12.63 -12.52 19.34
CA LEU A 313 11.77 -12.86 18.20
C LEU A 313 12.41 -13.94 17.33
N MET A 314 13.71 -13.82 17.04
CA MET A 314 14.47 -14.81 16.29
C MET A 314 14.52 -16.16 17.02
N TRP A 315 14.80 -16.16 18.32
CA TRP A 315 14.86 -17.36 19.14
C TRP A 315 13.51 -18.09 19.18
N THR A 316 12.45 -17.38 19.55
CA THR A 316 11.11 -17.98 19.73
C THR A 316 10.51 -18.47 18.41
N LEU A 317 10.75 -17.76 17.30
CA LEU A 317 10.34 -18.24 15.98
C LEU A 317 11.09 -19.51 15.57
N ASN A 318 12.40 -19.58 15.82
CA ASN A 318 13.18 -20.78 15.55
C ASN A 318 12.65 -22.00 16.32
N GLU A 319 12.46 -21.87 17.63
CA GLU A 319 11.93 -22.95 18.47
C GLU A 319 10.55 -23.41 18.00
N ALA A 320 9.67 -22.46 17.62
CA ALA A 320 8.35 -22.76 17.11
C ALA A 320 8.37 -23.52 15.77
N LEU A 321 9.27 -23.15 14.85
CA LEU A 321 9.43 -23.84 13.56
C LEU A 321 10.07 -25.22 13.71
N VAL A 322 11.08 -25.37 14.57
CA VAL A 322 11.67 -26.68 14.89
C VAL A 322 10.62 -27.61 15.48
N ASN A 323 9.82 -27.12 16.43
CA ASN A 323 8.74 -27.89 17.02
C ASN A 323 7.68 -28.32 15.99
N THR A 324 7.32 -27.41 15.08
CA THR A 324 6.36 -27.70 14.00
C THR A 324 6.90 -28.75 13.02
N TYR A 325 8.16 -28.65 12.62
CA TYR A 325 8.75 -29.58 11.64
C TYR A 325 8.94 -30.99 12.22
N ARG A 326 9.25 -31.09 13.52
CA ARG A 326 9.45 -32.36 14.23
C ARG A 326 8.16 -32.97 14.79
N ALA A 327 7.02 -32.28 14.68
CA ALA A 327 5.73 -32.80 15.14
C ALA A 327 5.37 -34.09 14.39
N ASP A 328 4.61 -34.98 15.03
CA ASP A 328 4.17 -36.21 14.39
C ASP A 328 3.16 -35.91 13.29
N TRP A 329 3.74 -35.75 12.10
CA TRP A 329 3.04 -35.54 10.86
C TRP A 329 1.83 -36.46 10.74
N MET A 330 1.96 -37.78 10.94
CA MET A 330 0.92 -38.76 10.57
C MET A 330 -0.42 -38.60 11.29
N ASN A 331 -0.46 -37.93 12.44
CA ASN A 331 -1.65 -37.80 13.29
C ASN A 331 -2.32 -36.41 13.25
N GLU A 332 -1.80 -35.45 12.49
CA GLU A 332 -2.36 -34.10 12.38
C GLU A 332 -3.25 -33.91 11.16
N GLU A 333 -4.51 -33.50 11.39
CA GLU A 333 -5.52 -33.26 10.35
C GLU A 333 -5.28 -31.97 9.56
N ASP A 334 -4.93 -30.84 10.21
CA ASP A 334 -4.61 -29.56 9.54
C ASP A 334 -3.14 -29.17 9.79
N ARG A 335 -2.26 -29.69 8.93
CA ARG A 335 -0.82 -29.43 8.95
C ARG A 335 -0.50 -28.09 8.31
N MET A 336 0.62 -27.49 8.74
CA MET A 336 1.19 -26.35 8.04
C MET A 336 1.57 -26.73 6.61
N SER A 337 1.10 -25.97 5.62
CA SER A 337 1.43 -26.24 4.22
C SER A 337 2.92 -25.95 3.94
N PRO A 338 3.54 -26.61 2.94
CA PRO A 338 4.94 -26.34 2.59
C PRO A 338 5.19 -24.86 2.26
N GLY A 339 4.25 -24.21 1.57
CA GLY A 339 4.34 -22.80 1.22
C GLY A 339 4.30 -21.88 2.45
N CYS A 340 3.43 -22.19 3.42
CA CYS A 340 3.36 -21.48 4.69
C CYS A 340 4.63 -21.66 5.51
N PHE A 341 5.11 -22.89 5.65
CA PHE A 341 6.32 -23.19 6.40
C PHE A 341 7.55 -22.47 5.81
N LEU A 342 7.75 -22.55 4.49
CA LEU A 342 8.89 -21.88 3.84
C LEU A 342 8.79 -20.35 3.91
N TYR A 343 7.59 -19.77 3.86
CA TYR A 343 7.41 -18.34 4.12
C TYR A 343 7.94 -17.94 5.50
N LEU A 344 7.63 -18.72 6.54
CA LEU A 344 8.12 -18.45 7.89
C LEU A 344 9.63 -18.69 8.03
N VAL A 345 10.18 -19.70 7.35
CA VAL A 345 11.62 -19.94 7.27
C VAL A 345 12.35 -18.75 6.63
N GLU A 346 11.83 -18.19 5.55
CA GLU A 346 12.43 -16.99 4.92
C GLU A 346 12.42 -15.79 5.87
N ARG A 347 11.36 -15.62 6.69
CA ARG A 347 11.32 -14.57 7.73
C ARG A 347 12.36 -14.83 8.82
N LEU A 348 12.53 -16.08 9.25
CA LEU A 348 13.58 -16.47 10.19
C LEU A 348 14.99 -16.19 9.63
N LEU A 349 15.22 -16.46 8.34
CA LEU A 349 16.51 -16.19 7.69
C LEU A 349 16.84 -14.70 7.59
N ILE A 350 15.83 -13.85 7.31
CA ILE A 350 16.01 -12.39 7.38
C ILE A 350 16.37 -11.97 8.81
N LEU A 351 15.65 -12.49 9.82
CA LEU A 351 15.98 -12.22 11.21
C LEU A 351 17.41 -12.63 11.50
N ALA A 352 17.83 -13.87 11.19
CA ALA A 352 19.20 -14.36 11.42
C ALA A 352 20.30 -13.51 10.74
N SER A 353 19.99 -12.91 9.60
CA SER A 353 20.94 -12.10 8.81
C SER A 353 21.09 -10.66 9.35
N TYR A 354 20.12 -10.16 10.12
CA TYR A 354 20.05 -8.76 10.57
C TYR A 354 21.30 -8.30 11.36
N SER A 355 21.91 -9.19 12.14
CA SER A 355 23.08 -8.90 12.99
C SER A 355 24.37 -8.56 12.23
N GLN A 356 24.39 -8.69 10.90
CA GLN A 356 25.61 -8.52 10.09
C GLN A 356 25.87 -7.07 9.68
N GLY A 357 24.88 -6.18 9.83
CA GLY A 357 24.92 -4.78 9.37
C GLY A 357 24.56 -4.61 7.88
N TYR A 358 24.37 -5.71 7.16
CA TYR A 358 23.75 -5.81 5.84
C TYR A 358 23.22 -7.24 5.65
N PHE A 359 22.33 -7.47 4.69
CA PHE A 359 21.91 -8.84 4.32
C PHE A 359 21.46 -8.96 2.87
N PHE A 360 21.45 -10.19 2.37
CA PHE A 360 20.96 -10.55 1.04
C PHE A 360 19.62 -11.26 1.15
N THR A 361 18.64 -10.86 0.34
CA THR A 361 17.35 -11.55 0.26
C THR A 361 16.76 -11.43 -1.14
N SER A 362 15.66 -12.11 -1.44
CA SER A 362 14.95 -11.92 -2.71
C SER A 362 14.02 -10.70 -2.64
N LYS A 363 13.68 -10.10 -3.79
CA LYS A 363 12.72 -9.00 -3.87
C LYS A 363 11.39 -9.34 -3.20
N SER A 364 10.87 -10.55 -3.43
CA SER A 364 9.62 -11.01 -2.80
C SER A 364 9.72 -11.07 -1.28
N SER A 365 10.83 -11.61 -0.76
CA SER A 365 11.04 -11.76 0.67
C SER A 365 11.28 -10.41 1.36
N PHE A 366 11.99 -9.50 0.68
CA PHE A 366 12.17 -8.13 1.14
C PHE A 366 10.85 -7.37 1.21
N ALA A 367 10.03 -7.42 0.16
CA ALA A 367 8.76 -6.68 0.10
C ALA A 367 7.82 -7.07 1.25
N GLU A 368 7.68 -8.36 1.53
CA GLU A 368 6.87 -8.86 2.66
C GLU A 368 7.44 -8.42 4.02
N TRP A 369 8.76 -8.53 4.21
CA TRP A 369 9.42 -8.04 5.43
C TRP A 369 9.27 -6.52 5.60
N PHE A 370 9.31 -5.77 4.51
CA PHE A 370 9.19 -4.32 4.51
C PHE A 370 7.77 -3.86 4.89
N ILE A 371 6.73 -4.62 4.51
CA ILE A 371 5.34 -4.34 4.96
C ILE A 371 5.22 -4.48 6.49
N TYR A 372 5.87 -5.48 7.08
CA TYR A 372 5.82 -5.71 8.53
C TYR A 372 6.46 -4.59 9.36
N ARG A 373 7.45 -3.88 8.80
CA ARG A 373 8.28 -2.93 9.55
C ARG A 373 7.54 -1.62 9.81
N GLU A 374 6.86 -1.56 10.95
CA GLU A 374 6.24 -0.34 11.48
C GLU A 374 7.10 0.21 12.63
N GLY A 375 8.15 0.98 12.28
CA GLY A 375 9.00 1.70 13.24
C GLY A 375 10.51 1.38 13.17
N ASP A 376 11.31 2.36 13.62
CA ASP A 376 12.77 2.31 13.70
C ASP A 376 13.23 1.35 14.81
N THR A 377 13.25 0.05 14.51
CA THR A 377 13.91 -0.95 15.35
C THR A 377 15.42 -0.82 15.16
N LYS A 378 16.07 -0.03 16.03
CA LYS A 378 17.51 -0.16 16.24
C LYS A 378 17.76 -1.53 16.89
N PRO A 379 18.69 -2.33 16.37
CA PRO A 379 19.04 -3.59 17.03
C PRO A 379 19.67 -3.25 18.39
N ASP A 380 19.06 -3.72 19.47
CA ASP A 380 19.69 -3.66 20.79
C ASP A 380 20.95 -4.52 20.80
N PHE A 381 22.05 -3.93 21.26
CA PHE A 381 23.35 -4.57 21.35
C PHE A 381 23.33 -5.68 22.41
N THR A 382 22.97 -6.89 21.97
CA THR A 382 23.08 -8.13 22.74
C THR A 382 24.46 -8.76 22.55
N SER A 383 24.83 -9.69 23.45
CA SER A 383 26.11 -10.40 23.41
C SER A 383 26.36 -11.05 22.03
N VAL A 384 27.42 -10.62 21.35
CA VAL A 384 27.80 -11.06 19.99
C VAL A 384 27.92 -12.59 19.88
N ALA A 385 28.33 -13.26 20.96
CA ALA A 385 28.54 -14.71 21.00
C ALA A 385 27.23 -15.52 20.98
N GLU A 386 26.21 -15.09 21.75
CA GLU A 386 24.90 -15.78 21.80
C GLU A 386 24.19 -15.70 20.44
N VAL A 387 24.30 -14.55 19.78
CA VAL A 387 23.76 -14.30 18.45
C VAL A 387 24.43 -15.18 17.38
N GLN A 388 25.75 -15.40 17.48
CA GLN A 388 26.46 -16.30 16.57
C GLN A 388 26.04 -17.77 16.75
N LEU A 389 25.92 -18.25 17.98
CA LEU A 389 25.54 -19.64 18.25
C LEU A 389 24.12 -19.95 17.74
N LEU A 390 23.15 -19.07 18.02
CA LEU A 390 21.78 -19.24 17.54
C LEU A 390 21.73 -19.23 16.00
N ARG A 391 22.52 -18.38 15.35
CA ARG A 391 22.60 -18.31 13.89
C ARG A 391 23.16 -19.59 13.27
N ILE A 392 24.21 -20.18 13.86
CA ILE A 392 24.70 -21.50 13.44
C ILE A 392 23.57 -22.53 13.50
N ARG A 393 22.83 -22.57 14.63
CA ARG A 393 21.70 -23.48 14.82
C ARG A 393 20.61 -23.26 13.76
N ILE A 394 20.26 -22.01 13.46
CA ILE A 394 19.21 -21.69 12.47
C ILE A 394 19.63 -22.16 11.09
N TYR A 395 20.84 -21.83 10.63
CA TYR A 395 21.29 -22.22 9.29
C TYR A 395 21.44 -23.74 9.16
N ASP A 396 21.93 -24.42 10.19
CA ASP A 396 22.01 -25.88 10.24
C ASP A 396 20.62 -26.52 10.16
N PHE A 397 19.66 -26.05 10.98
CA PHE A 397 18.27 -26.50 10.92
C PHE A 397 17.65 -26.29 9.53
N VAL A 398 17.77 -25.07 8.98
CA VAL A 398 17.16 -24.75 7.68
C VAL A 398 17.77 -25.58 6.56
N VAL A 399 19.11 -25.69 6.48
CA VAL A 399 19.74 -26.39 5.36
C VAL A 399 19.68 -27.90 5.54
N ASN A 400 20.15 -28.41 6.68
CA ASN A 400 20.41 -29.84 6.88
C ASN A 400 19.17 -30.61 7.37
N GLU A 401 18.31 -30.00 8.20
CA GLU A 401 17.08 -30.68 8.66
C GLU A 401 15.88 -30.45 7.72
N VAL A 402 15.77 -29.27 7.10
CA VAL A 402 14.61 -28.90 6.27
C VAL A 402 14.90 -29.05 4.78
N VAL A 403 15.78 -28.21 4.22
CA VAL A 403 15.87 -28.06 2.76
C VAL A 403 16.44 -29.30 2.07
N VAL A 404 17.56 -29.84 2.57
CA VAL A 404 18.19 -31.03 1.95
C VAL A 404 17.26 -32.26 1.96
N PRO A 405 16.61 -32.62 3.08
CA PRO A 405 15.65 -33.72 3.10
C PRO A 405 14.47 -33.53 2.14
N LEU A 406 13.92 -32.31 2.04
CA LEU A 406 12.82 -32.02 1.11
C LEU A 406 13.25 -32.13 -0.36
N LEU A 407 14.46 -31.71 -0.70
CA LEU A 407 15.00 -31.84 -2.05
C LEU A 407 15.33 -33.30 -2.41
N TYR A 408 15.81 -34.10 -1.46
CA TYR A 408 16.24 -35.49 -1.71
C TYR A 408 15.09 -36.48 -1.65
N ASN A 409 14.09 -36.24 -0.82
CA ASN A 409 12.94 -37.10 -0.67
C ASN A 409 11.74 -36.56 -1.44
N LYS A 410 11.76 -36.77 -2.76
CA LYS A 410 10.66 -36.38 -3.66
C LYS A 410 9.33 -37.00 -3.23
N LYS A 411 9.33 -38.25 -2.76
CA LYS A 411 8.11 -38.98 -2.40
C LYS A 411 7.40 -38.32 -1.22
N ASP A 412 8.11 -38.09 -0.13
CA ASP A 412 7.53 -37.54 1.10
C ASP A 412 7.15 -36.07 0.91
N THR A 413 7.96 -35.31 0.15
CA THR A 413 7.63 -33.93 -0.23
C THR A 413 6.35 -33.87 -1.06
N MET A 414 6.17 -34.77 -2.05
CA MET A 414 4.93 -34.85 -2.82
C MET A 414 3.74 -35.27 -1.95
N GLU A 415 3.95 -36.12 -0.95
CA GLU A 415 2.90 -36.49 0.01
C GLU A 415 2.49 -35.29 0.87
N TRP A 416 3.45 -34.50 1.35
CA TRP A 416 3.17 -33.28 2.10
C TRP A 416 2.36 -32.28 1.28
N ILE A 417 2.71 -32.07 0.01
CA ILE A 417 1.96 -31.19 -0.90
C ILE A 417 0.52 -31.69 -1.10
N LYS A 418 0.33 -32.99 -1.36
CA LYS A 418 -1.00 -33.59 -1.58
C LYS A 418 -1.90 -33.43 -0.35
N LYS A 419 -1.34 -33.60 0.86
CA LYS A 419 -2.09 -33.44 2.11
C LYS A 419 -2.52 -32.00 2.37
N SER A 420 -1.87 -31.01 1.76
CA SER A 420 -2.28 -29.60 1.86
C SER A 420 -3.39 -29.21 0.87
N ALA A 421 -4.04 -30.17 0.19
CA ALA A 421 -5.09 -29.93 -0.82
C ALA A 421 -4.64 -29.05 -2.01
N ILE A 422 -3.34 -29.06 -2.33
CA ILE A 422 -2.74 -28.29 -3.42
C ILE A 422 -2.59 -29.18 -4.66
N TYR A 423 -2.82 -28.63 -5.86
CA TYR A 423 -2.52 -29.31 -7.13
C TYR A 423 -1.02 -29.59 -7.25
N ALA A 424 -0.63 -30.83 -6.93
CA ALA A 424 0.77 -31.18 -6.67
C ALA A 424 1.71 -31.07 -7.88
N LYS A 425 1.20 -31.14 -9.11
CA LYS A 425 2.02 -31.12 -10.34
C LYS A 425 2.62 -29.74 -10.63
N ASP A 426 1.83 -28.68 -10.48
CA ASP A 426 2.30 -27.32 -10.74
C ASP A 426 3.04 -26.73 -9.54
N PHE A 427 2.74 -27.25 -8.33
CA PHE A 427 3.32 -26.76 -7.08
C PHE A 427 4.74 -27.29 -6.81
N TYR A 428 5.05 -28.53 -7.20
CA TYR A 428 6.34 -29.15 -6.89
C TYR A 428 7.55 -28.41 -7.52
N PRO A 429 7.52 -28.01 -8.80
CA PRO A 429 8.62 -27.22 -9.40
C PRO A 429 8.86 -25.88 -8.69
N LEU A 430 7.79 -25.16 -8.35
CA LEU A 430 7.89 -23.89 -7.62
C LEU A 430 8.48 -24.08 -6.22
N LEU A 431 8.12 -25.17 -5.53
CA LEU A 431 8.68 -25.51 -4.23
C LEU A 431 10.19 -25.81 -4.35
N VAL A 432 10.61 -26.62 -5.32
CA VAL A 432 12.02 -26.94 -5.56
C VAL A 432 12.82 -25.69 -5.87
N LEU A 433 12.30 -24.81 -6.72
CA LEU A 433 12.93 -23.52 -7.02
C LEU A 433 13.13 -22.66 -5.76
N ARG A 434 12.10 -22.57 -4.90
CA ARG A 434 12.17 -21.81 -3.64
C ARG A 434 13.20 -22.41 -2.67
N LEU A 435 13.26 -23.74 -2.56
CA LEU A 435 14.24 -24.46 -1.74
C LEU A 435 15.68 -24.20 -2.23
N VAL A 436 15.93 -24.25 -3.54
CA VAL A 436 17.25 -23.93 -4.11
C VAL A 436 17.61 -22.46 -3.90
N ALA A 437 16.64 -21.55 -4.09
CA ALA A 437 16.83 -20.13 -3.81
C ALA A 437 17.18 -19.86 -2.33
N ILE A 438 16.55 -20.57 -1.38
CA ILE A 438 16.90 -20.50 0.04
C ILE A 438 18.36 -20.86 0.27
N ILE A 439 18.88 -21.93 -0.34
CA ILE A 439 20.29 -22.31 -0.19
C ILE A 439 21.20 -21.24 -0.79
N CYS A 440 20.86 -20.65 -1.94
CA CYS A 440 21.61 -19.53 -2.50
C CYS A 440 21.67 -18.33 -1.54
N LEU A 441 20.54 -17.97 -0.92
CA LEU A 441 20.48 -16.87 0.05
C LEU A 441 21.26 -17.20 1.34
N VAL A 442 21.16 -18.43 1.84
CA VAL A 442 21.94 -18.88 3.00
C VAL A 442 23.44 -18.86 2.67
N HIS A 443 23.84 -19.29 1.46
CA HIS A 443 25.23 -19.21 1.02
C HIS A 443 25.76 -17.78 1.03
N LEU A 444 24.97 -16.80 0.57
CA LEU A 444 25.35 -15.39 0.58
C LEU A 444 25.46 -14.80 1.99
N ASN A 445 24.55 -15.17 2.90
CA ASN A 445 24.50 -14.60 4.25
C ASN A 445 25.36 -15.35 5.28
N TRP A 446 25.76 -16.60 5.04
CA TRP A 446 26.52 -17.41 6.00
C TRP A 446 27.81 -18.04 5.45
N GLY A 447 27.89 -18.23 4.12
CA GLY A 447 29.00 -18.94 3.48
C GLY A 447 28.89 -20.47 3.55
N ASN A 448 29.86 -21.17 2.94
CA ASN A 448 30.08 -22.63 3.07
C ASN A 448 29.03 -23.61 2.52
N PHE A 449 28.23 -23.21 1.52
CA PHE A 449 27.25 -24.11 0.87
C PHE A 449 27.46 -24.28 -0.65
N SER A 450 28.61 -23.87 -1.19
CA SER A 450 28.90 -23.99 -2.64
C SER A 450 28.95 -25.43 -3.11
N ASP A 451 29.55 -26.34 -2.32
CA ASP A 451 29.63 -27.76 -2.65
C ASP A 451 28.27 -28.44 -2.61
N LEU A 452 27.43 -28.06 -1.63
CA LEU A 452 26.05 -28.51 -1.55
C LEU A 452 25.25 -28.04 -2.77
N LEU A 453 25.33 -26.75 -3.11
CA LEU A 453 24.69 -26.20 -4.32
C LEU A 453 25.14 -26.95 -5.58
N LEU A 454 26.44 -27.26 -5.69
CA LEU A 454 26.96 -28.03 -6.81
C LEU A 454 26.40 -29.45 -6.87
N ASP A 455 26.29 -30.15 -5.74
CA ASP A 455 25.68 -31.49 -5.70
C ASP A 455 24.21 -31.45 -6.12
N LEU A 456 23.45 -30.47 -5.62
CA LEU A 456 22.04 -30.28 -5.96
C LEU A 456 21.84 -30.05 -7.46
N LEU A 457 22.68 -29.20 -8.07
CA LEU A 457 22.61 -28.86 -9.50
C LEU A 457 23.04 -30.01 -10.43
N ARG A 458 23.76 -31.02 -9.92
CA ARG A 458 24.16 -32.22 -10.67
C ARG A 458 23.06 -33.29 -10.70
N ARG A 459 22.12 -33.26 -9.76
CA ARG A 459 21.03 -34.23 -9.69
C ARG A 459 19.95 -33.89 -10.72
N SER A 460 19.76 -34.77 -11.69
CA SER A 460 18.74 -34.59 -12.75
C SER A 460 17.34 -34.39 -12.17
N SER A 461 16.99 -35.11 -11.11
CA SER A 461 15.68 -35.00 -10.44
C SER A 461 15.35 -33.61 -9.89
N ILE A 462 16.37 -32.80 -9.59
CA ILE A 462 16.24 -31.41 -9.12
C ILE A 462 16.38 -30.45 -10.31
N ALA A 463 17.40 -30.64 -11.15
CA ALA A 463 17.67 -29.79 -12.31
C ALA A 463 16.48 -29.71 -13.28
N GLU A 464 15.77 -30.83 -13.52
CA GLU A 464 14.58 -30.89 -14.37
C GLU A 464 13.39 -30.08 -13.85
N GLN A 465 13.39 -29.71 -12.56
CA GLN A 465 12.29 -28.94 -11.94
C GLN A 465 12.56 -27.43 -11.93
N LEU A 466 13.79 -27.00 -12.24
CA LEU A 466 14.19 -25.60 -12.21
C LEU A 466 13.93 -24.93 -13.56
N PRO A 467 13.57 -23.64 -13.60
CA PRO A 467 13.56 -22.86 -14.84
C PRO A 467 14.92 -22.89 -15.50
N TRP A 468 14.95 -23.09 -16.82
CA TRP A 468 16.20 -23.31 -17.53
C TRP A 468 17.15 -22.11 -17.39
N ASP A 469 16.66 -20.89 -17.57
CA ASP A 469 17.51 -19.69 -17.46
C ASP A 469 18.13 -19.52 -16.07
N PHE A 470 17.42 -19.91 -15.02
CA PHE A 470 17.95 -19.92 -13.65
C PHE A 470 19.04 -20.98 -13.48
N TYR A 471 18.74 -22.21 -13.90
CA TYR A 471 19.65 -23.34 -13.78
C TYR A 471 20.93 -23.15 -14.61
N ASP A 472 20.81 -22.60 -15.82
CA ASP A 472 21.92 -22.37 -16.75
C ASP A 472 22.97 -21.39 -16.18
N VAL A 473 22.54 -20.27 -15.61
CA VAL A 473 23.42 -19.29 -14.97
C VAL A 473 24.23 -19.95 -13.84
N LEU A 474 23.55 -20.70 -12.96
CA LEU A 474 24.20 -21.39 -11.85
C LEU A 474 25.16 -22.48 -12.34
N ARG A 475 24.74 -23.28 -13.33
CA ARG A 475 25.53 -24.39 -13.87
C ARG A 475 26.79 -23.91 -14.58
N ARG A 476 26.73 -22.84 -15.38
CA ARG A 476 27.89 -22.36 -16.16
C ARG A 476 28.97 -21.74 -15.28
N ARG A 477 28.57 -21.10 -14.17
CA ARG A 477 29.46 -20.31 -13.31
C ARG A 477 29.61 -20.89 -11.90
N TRP A 478 29.47 -22.20 -11.76
CA TRP A 478 29.50 -22.89 -10.47
C TRP A 478 30.78 -22.68 -9.65
N LYS A 479 31.92 -22.45 -10.31
CA LYS A 479 33.19 -22.11 -9.64
C LYS A 479 33.21 -20.71 -9.01
N HIS A 480 32.22 -19.90 -9.33
CA HIS A 480 32.10 -18.49 -8.92
C HIS A 480 30.85 -18.24 -8.06
N PHE A 481 30.33 -19.24 -7.33
CA PHE A 481 29.19 -19.04 -6.43
C PHE A 481 29.44 -18.07 -5.28
N HIS A 482 30.71 -17.84 -4.92
CA HIS A 482 31.12 -16.78 -4.00
C HIS A 482 30.92 -15.37 -4.58
N ASN A 483 30.72 -15.24 -5.90
CA ASN A 483 30.47 -13.96 -6.55
C ASN A 483 28.96 -13.65 -6.54
N VAL A 484 28.60 -12.61 -5.79
CA VAL A 484 27.22 -12.11 -5.66
C VAL A 484 26.56 -11.87 -7.02
N ASN A 485 27.32 -11.44 -8.04
CA ASN A 485 26.80 -11.13 -9.37
C ASN A 485 26.22 -12.36 -10.07
N VAL A 486 26.77 -13.56 -9.83
CA VAL A 486 26.25 -14.80 -10.41
C VAL A 486 24.87 -15.12 -9.85
N LEU A 487 24.70 -15.00 -8.54
CA LEU A 487 23.42 -15.25 -7.89
C LEU A 487 22.41 -14.15 -8.21
N ALA A 488 22.82 -12.88 -8.27
CA ALA A 488 21.94 -11.81 -8.69
C ALA A 488 21.41 -12.00 -10.13
N GLU A 489 22.27 -12.38 -11.07
CA GLU A 489 21.86 -12.71 -12.45
C GLU A 489 20.83 -13.86 -12.45
N ALA A 490 21.07 -14.93 -11.68
CA ALA A 490 20.13 -16.05 -11.59
C ALA A 490 18.77 -15.62 -11.01
N PHE A 491 18.75 -14.86 -9.91
CA PHE A 491 17.53 -14.34 -9.28
C PHE A 491 16.76 -13.39 -10.21
N LYS A 492 17.47 -12.60 -11.03
CA LYS A 492 16.86 -11.78 -12.08
C LYS A 492 16.16 -12.63 -13.15
N LYS A 493 16.70 -13.78 -13.54
CA LYS A 493 16.08 -14.69 -14.54
C LYS A 493 14.72 -15.28 -14.11
N ILE A 494 14.42 -15.30 -12.81
CA ILE A 494 13.13 -15.80 -12.28
C ILE A 494 12.18 -14.67 -11.89
N ASN A 495 12.46 -13.44 -12.34
CA ASN A 495 11.73 -12.22 -11.97
C ASN A 495 11.62 -12.02 -10.46
N ASN A 496 12.66 -12.42 -9.72
CA ASN A 496 12.76 -12.18 -8.28
C ASN A 496 14.17 -11.67 -7.94
N PRO A 497 14.54 -10.46 -8.40
CA PRO A 497 15.92 -9.97 -8.26
C PRO A 497 16.42 -10.04 -6.81
N LEU A 498 17.73 -10.23 -6.67
CA LEU A 498 18.38 -10.17 -5.36
C LEU A 498 18.30 -8.74 -4.83
N VAL A 499 18.01 -8.58 -3.54
CA VAL A 499 18.04 -7.31 -2.82
C VAL A 499 19.20 -7.34 -1.83
N ILE A 500 20.06 -6.32 -1.93
CA ILE A 500 21.16 -6.07 -0.99
C ILE A 500 20.72 -4.94 -0.07
N VAL A 501 20.57 -5.27 1.22
CA VAL A 501 20.02 -4.34 2.21
C VAL A 501 21.12 -3.88 3.15
N SER A 502 21.39 -2.57 3.19
CA SER A 502 22.30 -1.94 4.16
C SER A 502 21.56 -1.58 5.45
N LEU A 503 22.12 -1.97 6.60
CA LEU A 503 21.61 -1.69 7.96
C LEU A 503 22.61 -0.90 8.82
N GLY A 504 23.62 -0.26 8.22
CA GLY A 504 24.65 0.51 8.93
C GLY A 504 26.04 0.35 8.33
N LYS A 505 26.26 -0.73 7.58
CA LYS A 505 27.52 -0.99 6.90
C LYS A 505 27.44 -0.62 5.43
N ASN A 506 28.48 0.07 4.97
CA ASN A 506 28.62 0.43 3.57
C ASN A 506 28.68 -0.81 2.68
N CYS A 507 27.72 -0.91 1.76
CA CYS A 507 27.59 -2.01 0.80
C CYS A 507 28.15 -1.66 -0.59
N SER A 508 28.80 -0.51 -0.76
CA SER A 508 29.43 -0.07 -2.03
C SER A 508 30.47 -1.05 -2.58
N GLN A 509 30.99 -1.95 -1.75
CA GLN A 509 31.85 -3.06 -2.15
C GLN A 509 31.16 -4.05 -3.10
N PHE A 510 29.82 -4.10 -3.12
CA PHE A 510 29.04 -4.98 -3.98
C PHE A 510 28.64 -4.27 -5.27
N LEU A 511 29.53 -4.28 -6.27
CA LEU A 511 29.22 -3.83 -7.62
C LEU A 511 28.39 -4.88 -8.36
N CYS A 512 27.06 -4.83 -8.17
CA CYS A 512 26.12 -5.82 -8.70
C CYS A 512 24.96 -5.17 -9.47
N PRO A 513 25.06 -5.04 -10.81
CA PRO A 513 24.04 -4.37 -11.63
C PRO A 513 22.72 -5.14 -11.74
N ASP A 514 22.72 -6.44 -11.43
CA ASP A 514 21.52 -7.30 -11.47
C ASP A 514 20.78 -7.40 -10.13
N ALA A 515 21.29 -6.72 -9.08
CA ALA A 515 20.66 -6.65 -7.77
C ALA A 515 20.05 -5.27 -7.50
N ILE A 516 19.02 -5.25 -6.66
CA ILE A 516 18.40 -4.03 -6.14
C ILE A 516 19.15 -3.64 -4.86
N PHE A 517 19.64 -2.41 -4.80
CA PHE A 517 20.29 -1.89 -3.60
C PHE A 517 19.31 -1.07 -2.77
N VAL A 518 19.18 -1.38 -1.48
CA VAL A 518 18.33 -0.63 -0.54
C VAL A 518 19.13 -0.25 0.69
N ASP A 519 19.20 1.05 0.98
CA ASP A 519 19.88 1.57 2.16
C ASP A 519 18.88 1.99 3.23
N MET A 520 18.79 1.19 4.30
CA MET A 520 17.88 1.45 5.42
C MET A 520 18.46 2.45 6.44
N THR A 521 19.67 2.98 6.23
CA THR A 521 20.34 3.91 7.14
C THR A 521 20.06 5.38 6.81
N VAL A 522 19.83 5.66 5.53
CA VAL A 522 19.43 6.98 5.06
C VAL A 522 17.96 7.17 5.43
N LYS A 523 17.59 8.37 5.88
CA LYS A 523 16.18 8.74 6.08
C LYS A 523 15.47 8.85 4.72
N GLN A 524 15.25 7.72 4.06
CA GLN A 524 14.42 7.59 2.87
C GLN A 524 12.96 7.54 3.30
N CYS A 525 12.07 8.17 2.54
CA CYS A 525 10.65 7.97 2.79
C CYS A 525 10.27 6.54 2.36
N ARG A 526 9.17 6.01 2.92
CA ARG A 526 8.71 4.66 2.58
C ARG A 526 8.46 4.54 1.07
N GLU A 527 7.98 5.62 0.46
CA GLU A 527 7.67 5.74 -0.95
C GLU A 527 8.93 5.64 -1.83
N ASP A 528 10.08 6.15 -1.38
CA ASP A 528 11.35 6.03 -2.11
C ASP A 528 11.78 4.56 -2.21
N ILE A 529 11.70 3.81 -1.10
CA ILE A 529 12.03 2.38 -1.09
C ILE A 529 11.07 1.60 -1.99
N VAL A 530 9.77 1.94 -1.98
CA VAL A 530 8.78 1.32 -2.88
C VAL A 530 9.12 1.59 -4.34
N ARG A 531 9.52 2.82 -4.71
CA ARG A 531 9.95 3.16 -6.08
C ARG A 531 11.19 2.39 -6.52
N VAL A 532 12.13 2.14 -5.60
CA VAL A 532 13.30 1.30 -5.87
C VAL A 532 12.92 -0.16 -6.10
N LEU A 533 11.94 -0.68 -5.35
CA LEU A 533 11.45 -2.05 -5.53
C LEU A 533 10.62 -2.19 -6.81
N PHE A 534 9.78 -1.22 -7.13
CA PHE A 534 8.86 -1.22 -8.26
C PHE A 534 9.14 0.00 -9.17
N PRO A 535 10.25 -0.03 -9.94
CA PRO A 535 10.53 1.04 -10.87
C PRO A 535 9.41 1.15 -11.89
N THR A 536 8.85 2.35 -12.06
CA THR A 536 7.81 2.60 -13.06
C THR A 536 8.42 2.51 -14.45
N ASP A 537 8.05 1.50 -15.23
CA ASP A 537 8.42 1.42 -16.63
C ASP A 537 7.79 2.60 -17.38
N SER A 538 8.59 3.56 -17.81
CA SER A 538 8.17 4.65 -18.69
C SER A 538 7.62 4.17 -20.05
N GLN A 539 7.69 2.86 -20.34
CA GLN A 539 7.13 2.22 -21.53
C GLN A 539 5.69 1.71 -21.35
N SER A 540 5.18 1.51 -20.14
CA SER A 540 3.81 0.99 -19.93
C SER A 540 2.74 2.06 -20.15
N LEU A 541 3.06 3.32 -19.90
CA LEU A 541 2.23 4.49 -20.24
C LEU A 541 2.00 4.64 -21.76
N ALA A 542 2.91 4.13 -22.60
CA ALA A 542 2.79 4.20 -24.06
C ALA A 542 1.95 3.07 -24.68
N LYS A 543 1.77 1.93 -23.97
CA LYS A 543 1.05 0.77 -24.52
C LYS A 543 -0.45 0.75 -24.20
N GLY A 544 -0.92 1.58 -23.27
CA GLY A 544 -2.36 1.76 -22.98
C GLY A 544 -3.14 2.57 -24.02
N GLN A 545 -2.48 3.14 -25.04
CA GLN A 545 -3.11 4.07 -25.99
C GLN A 545 -3.08 3.65 -27.46
N THR A 546 -2.67 2.43 -27.80
CA THR A 546 -2.71 2.00 -29.22
C THR A 546 -3.42 0.67 -29.39
N GLY A 547 -4.72 0.75 -29.70
CA GLY A 547 -5.55 -0.41 -29.98
C GLY A 547 -6.91 -0.03 -30.60
N ILE A 548 -6.97 0.99 -31.46
CA ILE A 548 -8.13 1.19 -32.33
C ILE A 548 -7.86 0.39 -33.60
N ILE A 549 -8.41 -0.82 -33.66
CA ILE A 549 -8.60 -1.50 -34.95
C ILE A 549 -9.78 -0.79 -35.61
N GLN A 550 -9.48 0.01 -36.66
CA GLN A 550 -10.47 0.46 -37.61
C GLN A 550 -11.12 -0.76 -38.26
N VAL A 551 -12.39 -1.01 -37.94
CA VAL A 551 -13.27 -1.82 -38.79
C VAL A 551 -14.11 -0.85 -39.60
N GLU A 552 -13.86 -0.84 -40.91
CA GLU A 552 -14.63 -0.13 -41.91
C GLU A 552 -16.13 -0.46 -41.77
N THR A 553 -16.95 0.57 -41.60
CA THR A 553 -18.41 0.47 -41.74
C THR A 553 -18.87 1.33 -42.90
N THR A 554 -19.41 0.69 -43.92
CA THR A 554 -20.15 1.34 -45.00
C THR A 554 -21.55 1.71 -44.55
N ASN A 555 -21.82 3.01 -44.51
CA ASN A 555 -23.08 3.75 -44.77
C ASN A 555 -24.45 3.07 -44.56
N SER A 556 -25.38 3.74 -43.85
CA SER A 556 -26.33 4.71 -44.44
C SER A 556 -27.53 5.07 -43.53
N CYS A 557 -27.75 6.39 -43.37
CA CYS A 557 -29.00 7.14 -43.15
C CYS A 557 -29.89 6.86 -41.90
N SER A 558 -30.53 7.84 -41.24
CA SER A 558 -30.82 9.27 -41.50
C SER A 558 -31.36 9.89 -40.18
N LYS A 559 -30.90 11.09 -39.74
CA LYS A 559 -31.52 12.44 -39.93
C LYS A 559 -32.97 12.53 -39.35
N VAL A 560 -33.41 13.46 -38.49
CA VAL A 560 -33.35 14.94 -38.42
C VAL A 560 -33.94 15.30 -37.01
N LEU A 561 -33.44 16.20 -36.15
CA LEU A 561 -33.58 17.68 -36.18
C LEU A 561 -32.67 18.36 -35.14
N SER A 562 -32.07 19.46 -35.62
CA SER A 562 -31.11 20.38 -35.03
C SER A 562 -31.76 21.72 -34.62
N SER A 563 -31.10 22.48 -33.75
CA SER A 563 -30.64 23.89 -33.91
C SER A 563 -30.59 24.60 -32.55
N GLY A 564 -29.63 25.43 -32.16
CA GLY A 564 -28.42 26.03 -32.74
C GLY A 564 -27.64 26.71 -31.58
N ASN A 565 -26.40 27.21 -31.66
CA ASN A 565 -25.59 27.77 -32.75
C ASN A 565 -24.07 27.58 -32.49
N GLU A 566 -23.32 27.43 -33.60
CA GLU A 566 -21.98 27.98 -34.00
C GLU A 566 -20.79 27.92 -33.00
N ASP A 567 -19.74 27.10 -33.21
CA ASP A 567 -18.60 27.14 -34.20
C ASP A 567 -17.63 28.32 -33.96
N GLN A 568 -16.29 28.26 -33.89
CA GLN A 568 -15.17 27.32 -34.12
C GLN A 568 -14.00 27.85 -33.22
N GLU A 569 -12.97 27.12 -32.77
CA GLU A 569 -11.87 26.55 -33.56
C GLU A 569 -10.98 25.70 -32.61
N GLY A 570 -10.49 24.57 -33.09
CA GLY A 570 -9.87 23.52 -32.27
C GLY A 570 -8.43 23.77 -31.86
N CYS A 571 -8.04 23.20 -30.72
CA CYS A 571 -6.67 22.88 -30.36
C CYS A 571 -6.66 21.59 -29.53
N GLU A 572 -5.93 20.57 -30.00
CA GLU A 572 -5.52 19.41 -29.23
C GLU A 572 -4.77 19.88 -27.98
N LEU A 573 -5.35 19.66 -26.80
CA LEU A 573 -4.71 19.95 -25.52
C LEU A 573 -4.08 18.67 -24.97
N VAL A 574 -2.78 18.55 -25.14
CA VAL A 574 -1.90 17.67 -24.36
C VAL A 574 -1.93 18.14 -22.89
N PRO A 575 -2.15 17.26 -21.89
CA PRO A 575 -2.22 17.69 -20.51
C PRO A 575 -0.82 17.81 -19.89
N SER A 576 -0.19 18.98 -20.00
CA SER A 576 1.06 19.31 -19.29
C SER A 576 0.90 20.48 -18.31
N ASN A 577 -0.24 20.56 -17.62
CA ASN A 577 -0.54 21.61 -16.64
C ASN A 577 -0.31 21.20 -15.17
N PHE A 578 0.37 20.08 -14.90
CA PHE A 578 0.54 19.60 -13.52
C PHE A 578 1.63 20.29 -12.69
N VAL A 579 2.57 21.03 -13.29
CA VAL A 579 3.79 21.47 -12.56
C VAL A 579 3.79 22.94 -12.16
N LEU A 580 3.06 23.82 -12.85
CA LEU A 580 3.18 25.28 -12.61
C LEU A 580 2.30 25.84 -11.48
N ASN A 581 1.25 25.11 -11.06
CA ASN A 581 0.29 25.62 -10.07
C ASN A 581 0.71 25.42 -8.59
N ASN A 582 1.85 24.77 -8.32
CA ASN A 582 2.36 24.57 -6.96
C ASN A 582 3.50 25.53 -6.56
N ILE A 583 3.74 26.58 -7.34
CA ILE A 583 4.67 27.65 -6.97
C ILE A 583 3.97 28.61 -5.99
N ASN A 584 3.55 28.09 -4.83
CA ASN A 584 3.29 28.89 -3.65
C ASN A 584 4.44 28.65 -2.69
N GLY A 585 5.24 29.71 -2.45
CA GLY A 585 6.48 29.73 -1.68
C GLY A 585 6.33 29.28 -0.23
N SER A 586 6.20 27.97 -0.02
CA SER A 586 6.45 27.33 1.25
C SER A 586 7.90 26.82 1.27
N LYS A 587 8.56 26.97 2.41
CA LYS A 587 9.97 26.64 2.70
C LYS A 587 10.29 25.15 2.46
N LEU A 588 10.33 24.70 1.21
CA LEU A 588 10.91 23.40 0.87
C LEU A 588 12.44 23.57 0.73
N PRO A 589 13.26 22.73 1.39
CA PRO A 589 14.69 22.77 1.18
C PRO A 589 15.02 22.36 -0.26
N MET A 590 15.83 23.17 -0.94
CA MET A 590 16.33 22.90 -2.30
C MET A 590 16.98 21.51 -2.30
N ASN A 591 16.45 20.55 -3.07
CA ASN A 591 17.03 19.21 -3.20
C ASN A 591 17.47 18.95 -4.65
N CYS A 592 18.29 17.92 -4.86
CA CYS A 592 18.88 17.66 -6.17
C CYS A 592 17.82 17.33 -7.25
N SER A 593 16.71 16.68 -6.88
CA SER A 593 15.60 16.40 -7.80
C SER A 593 14.92 17.69 -8.28
N TYR A 594 14.58 18.58 -7.35
CA TYR A 594 13.94 19.86 -7.63
C TYR A 594 14.83 20.75 -8.51
N PHE A 595 16.13 20.75 -8.28
CA PHE A 595 17.09 21.48 -9.13
C PHE A 595 17.04 21.02 -10.60
N TRP A 596 17.02 19.71 -10.85
CA TRP A 596 16.96 19.18 -12.22
C TRP A 596 15.58 19.33 -12.87
N GLU A 597 14.51 19.18 -12.09
CA GLU A 597 13.13 19.42 -12.54
C GLU A 597 12.92 20.88 -12.96
N MET A 598 13.47 21.83 -12.20
CA MET A 598 13.46 23.25 -12.54
C MET A 598 14.18 23.51 -13.88
N LEU A 599 15.33 22.89 -14.13
CA LEU A 599 16.05 23.05 -15.39
C LEU A 599 15.32 22.42 -16.59
N GLU A 600 14.67 21.26 -16.42
CA GLU A 600 13.83 20.66 -17.48
C GLU A 600 12.60 21.53 -17.79
N ALA A 601 11.98 22.14 -16.77
CA ALA A 601 10.90 23.09 -16.97
C ALA A 601 11.36 24.29 -17.80
N LEU A 602 12.52 24.87 -17.49
CA LEU A 602 13.11 25.99 -18.22
C LEU A 602 13.53 25.64 -19.66
N LYS A 603 14.03 24.42 -19.90
CA LYS A 603 14.38 23.92 -21.24
C LYS A 603 13.14 23.76 -22.13
N SER A 604 12.00 23.37 -21.57
CA SER A 604 10.76 23.14 -22.33
C SER A 604 10.15 24.41 -22.96
N LEU A 605 10.79 25.56 -22.74
CA LEU A 605 10.36 26.88 -23.18
C LEU A 605 10.85 27.24 -24.59
N GLU A 606 11.84 26.51 -25.13
CA GLU A 606 12.37 26.68 -26.49
C GLU A 606 11.31 26.38 -27.58
N ASN A 607 10.25 25.62 -27.24
CA ASN A 607 9.28 25.07 -28.19
C ASN A 607 8.00 25.91 -28.39
N GLY A 608 8.07 27.24 -28.21
CA GLY A 608 6.96 28.14 -28.58
C GLY A 608 5.83 28.27 -27.55
N ARG A 609 6.11 28.08 -26.26
CA ARG A 609 5.15 28.34 -25.19
C ARG A 609 4.93 29.86 -25.03
N ASP A 610 3.69 30.28 -24.78
CA ASP A 610 3.33 31.70 -24.60
C ASP A 610 4.19 32.32 -23.46
N PRO A 611 4.99 33.37 -23.75
CA PRO A 611 5.90 33.97 -22.77
C PRO A 611 5.16 34.46 -21.50
N ASN A 612 3.86 34.74 -21.61
CA ASN A 612 2.95 35.11 -20.51
C ASN A 612 2.86 34.10 -19.35
N SER A 613 3.26 32.85 -19.56
CA SER A 613 3.21 31.78 -18.54
C SER A 613 4.33 31.83 -17.49
N LEU A 614 5.41 32.59 -17.73
CA LEU A 614 6.59 32.64 -16.86
C LEU A 614 6.76 33.98 -16.12
N PHE A 615 6.16 35.07 -16.61
CA PHE A 615 6.38 36.41 -16.07
C PHE A 615 6.04 36.58 -14.58
N PRO A 616 5.05 35.89 -13.98
CA PRO A 616 4.80 36.04 -12.54
C PRO A 616 5.92 35.44 -11.65
N ASN A 617 6.76 34.53 -12.17
CA ASN A 617 7.63 33.66 -11.35
C ASN A 617 9.13 33.75 -11.69
N ALA A 618 9.55 34.53 -12.69
CA ALA A 618 10.96 34.60 -13.11
C ALA A 618 11.92 35.06 -11.98
N GLN A 619 11.51 36.04 -11.17
CA GLN A 619 12.26 36.48 -9.99
C GLN A 619 12.35 35.38 -8.90
N LEU A 620 11.33 34.54 -8.77
CA LEU A 620 11.32 33.45 -7.80
C LEU A 620 12.24 32.30 -8.24
N ILE A 621 12.20 31.96 -9.53
CA ILE A 621 13.10 30.96 -10.13
C ILE A 621 14.55 31.44 -10.04
N LYS A 622 14.81 32.74 -10.25
CA LYS A 622 16.14 33.32 -10.08
C LYS A 622 16.68 33.10 -8.66
N VAL A 623 15.87 33.31 -7.63
CA VAL A 623 16.27 33.06 -6.22
C VAL A 623 16.68 31.61 -6.01
N ASP A 624 16.01 30.65 -6.65
CA ASP A 624 16.36 29.24 -6.55
C ASP A 624 17.61 28.87 -7.37
N VAL A 625 17.83 29.53 -8.51
CA VAL A 625 19.10 29.45 -9.27
C VAL A 625 20.26 30.04 -8.46
N ASP A 626 20.07 31.17 -7.77
CA ASP A 626 21.09 31.80 -6.93
C ASP A 626 21.48 30.92 -5.73
N LYS A 627 20.51 30.26 -5.09
CA LYS A 627 20.79 29.23 -4.07
C LYS A 627 21.62 28.07 -4.63
N SER A 628 21.32 27.67 -5.87
CA SER A 628 22.04 26.59 -6.56
C SER A 628 23.49 26.99 -6.87
N ILE A 629 23.75 28.25 -7.25
CA ILE A 629 25.10 28.80 -7.45
C ILE A 629 25.91 28.70 -6.16
N LEU A 630 25.33 29.04 -5.01
CA LEU A 630 26.00 28.96 -3.71
C LEU A 630 26.36 27.50 -3.36
N LEU A 631 25.44 26.56 -3.60
CA LEU A 631 25.63 25.13 -3.36
C LEU A 631 26.73 24.54 -4.25
N VAL A 632 26.68 24.82 -5.55
CA VAL A 632 27.69 24.36 -6.52
C VAL A 632 29.06 24.99 -6.22
N SER A 633 29.11 26.26 -5.79
CA SER A 633 30.36 26.95 -5.40
C SER A 633 31.01 26.32 -4.16
N THR A 634 30.18 25.96 -3.16
CA THR A 634 30.66 25.25 -1.96
C THR A 634 31.16 23.86 -2.33
N GLY A 635 30.52 23.22 -3.30
CA GLY A 635 30.96 21.95 -3.85
C GLY A 635 32.31 22.00 -4.52
N LEU A 636 32.54 23.04 -5.32
CA LEU A 636 33.81 23.26 -6.00
C LEU A 636 34.97 23.43 -5.01
N GLN A 637 34.75 24.09 -3.86
CA GLN A 637 35.76 24.26 -2.81
C GLN A 637 36.09 22.94 -2.07
N ASN A 638 35.10 22.08 -1.85
CA ASN A 638 35.28 20.77 -1.22
C ASN A 638 35.94 19.74 -2.14
N THR A 639 35.78 19.88 -3.46
CA THR A 639 36.40 18.99 -4.47
C THR A 639 37.89 19.25 -4.71
N ILE A 640 38.49 20.29 -4.13
CA ILE A 640 39.93 20.62 -4.26
C ILE A 640 40.85 19.49 -3.71
N TYR A 641 40.31 18.54 -2.94
CA TYR A 641 41.04 17.40 -2.37
C TYR A 641 40.98 16.09 -3.20
N HIS A 642 40.28 16.08 -4.34
CA HIS A 642 40.18 14.91 -5.21
C HIS A 642 40.82 15.20 -6.58
N ASP A 643 41.82 14.40 -6.95
CA ASP A 643 42.73 14.59 -8.10
C ASP A 643 42.08 14.19 -9.45
N ASP A 644 40.90 14.74 -9.77
CA ASP A 644 40.21 14.52 -11.05
C ASP A 644 39.98 15.85 -11.78
N GLY A 645 41.01 16.30 -12.52
CA GLY A 645 41.04 17.60 -13.19
C GLY A 645 39.96 17.81 -14.24
N ASN A 646 39.44 16.74 -14.87
CA ASN A 646 38.37 16.84 -15.86
C ASN A 646 37.01 17.16 -15.21
N LEU A 647 36.76 16.57 -14.04
CA LEU A 647 35.53 16.76 -13.28
C LEU A 647 35.46 18.15 -12.66
N LEU A 648 36.60 18.64 -12.13
CA LEU A 648 36.71 20.00 -11.58
C LEU A 648 36.42 21.07 -12.65
N GLN A 649 36.91 20.87 -13.87
CA GLN A 649 36.65 21.77 -15.00
C GLN A 649 35.18 21.77 -15.41
N GLU A 650 34.51 20.62 -15.32
CA GLU A 650 33.10 20.46 -15.66
C GLU A 650 32.17 21.14 -14.64
N VAL A 651 32.48 21.02 -13.35
CA VAL A 651 31.75 21.72 -12.27
C VAL A 651 31.99 23.24 -12.34
N ALA A 652 33.21 23.69 -12.66
CA ALA A 652 33.49 25.11 -12.86
C ALA A 652 32.70 25.70 -14.02
N ARG A 653 32.62 24.98 -15.16
CA ARG A 653 31.79 25.39 -16.31
C ARG A 653 30.31 25.43 -15.98
N MET A 654 29.81 24.44 -15.23
CA MET A 654 28.42 24.44 -14.75
C MET A 654 28.12 25.65 -13.87
N LEU A 655 29.05 26.04 -13.01
CA LEU A 655 28.90 27.21 -12.16
C LEU A 655 28.82 28.52 -12.97
N ASP A 656 29.64 28.66 -14.01
CA ASP A 656 29.60 29.82 -14.90
C ASP A 656 28.29 29.87 -15.70
N GLU A 657 27.81 28.73 -16.20
CA GLU A 657 26.52 28.61 -16.90
C GLU A 657 25.33 28.94 -15.98
N LEU A 658 25.37 28.55 -14.70
CA LEU A 658 24.35 28.93 -13.71
C LEU A 658 24.36 30.43 -13.41
N LYS A 659 25.53 31.07 -13.30
CA LYS A 659 25.63 32.53 -13.14
C LYS A 659 25.06 33.28 -14.33
N LEU A 660 25.32 32.79 -15.54
CA LEU A 660 24.72 33.33 -16.77
C LEU A 660 23.19 33.15 -16.77
N LEU A 661 22.70 32.00 -16.32
CA LEU A 661 21.26 31.73 -16.20
C LEU A 661 20.59 32.67 -15.19
N SER A 662 21.20 32.87 -14.01
CA SER A 662 20.71 33.83 -13.00
C SER A 662 20.66 35.26 -13.54
N THR A 663 21.69 35.66 -14.29
CA THR A 663 21.76 36.99 -14.92
C THR A 663 20.65 37.16 -15.96
N ALA A 664 20.42 36.15 -16.81
CA ALA A 664 19.37 36.16 -17.83
C ALA A 664 17.96 36.23 -17.23
N LEU A 665 17.75 35.62 -16.06
CA LEU A 665 16.49 35.67 -15.30
C LEU A 665 16.29 36.98 -14.51
N GLY A 666 17.34 37.80 -14.37
CA GLY A 666 17.34 39.02 -13.57
C GLY A 666 17.02 40.31 -14.33
N VAL A 667 16.73 40.22 -15.63
CA VAL A 667 16.52 41.37 -16.52
C VAL A 667 15.06 41.85 -16.48
N SER A 668 14.80 43.12 -16.78
CA SER A 668 13.47 43.74 -16.75
C SER A 668 12.48 43.09 -17.75
N GLU A 669 11.18 43.19 -17.48
CA GLU A 669 10.09 42.52 -18.21
C GLU A 669 10.14 42.59 -19.76
N PRO A 670 10.50 43.72 -20.42
CA PRO A 670 10.58 43.76 -21.89
C PRO A 670 11.83 43.05 -22.47
N GLU A 671 12.87 42.85 -21.68
CA GLU A 671 14.14 42.22 -22.11
C GLU A 671 14.20 40.72 -21.78
N LEU A 672 13.39 40.25 -20.81
CA LEU A 672 13.28 38.83 -20.45
C LEU A 672 12.75 37.98 -21.60
N GLY A 673 11.79 38.51 -22.37
CA GLY A 673 11.25 37.85 -23.56
C GLY A 673 12.31 37.58 -24.64
N ASN A 674 13.27 38.49 -24.79
CA ASN A 674 14.40 38.34 -25.73
C ASN A 674 15.44 37.31 -25.23
N ASN A 675 15.49 37.06 -23.93
CA ASN A 675 16.41 36.10 -23.31
C ASN A 675 15.85 34.67 -23.21
N MET A 676 14.60 34.42 -23.63
CA MET A 676 13.97 33.09 -23.52
C MET A 676 14.74 31.99 -24.27
N SER A 677 15.25 32.31 -25.48
CA SER A 677 16.11 31.39 -26.24
C SER A 677 17.41 31.10 -25.49
N THR A 678 18.01 32.13 -24.87
CA THR A 678 19.24 32.01 -24.09
C THR A 678 19.02 31.18 -22.82
N ILE A 679 17.89 31.37 -22.13
CA ILE A 679 17.49 30.60 -20.94
C ILE A 679 17.31 29.13 -21.31
N GLY A 680 16.56 28.83 -22.37
CA GLY A 680 16.35 27.46 -22.85
C GLY A 680 17.66 26.76 -23.23
N GLU A 681 18.54 27.47 -23.94
CA GLU A 681 19.85 26.93 -24.34
C GLU A 681 20.78 26.68 -23.15
N LEU A 682 20.84 27.61 -22.18
CA LEU A 682 21.61 27.45 -20.95
C LEU A 682 21.09 26.27 -20.13
N SER A 683 19.77 26.13 -19.97
CA SER A 683 19.17 24.99 -19.28
C SER A 683 19.48 23.66 -19.97
N LYS A 684 19.46 23.62 -21.30
CA LYS A 684 19.85 22.42 -22.08
C LYS A 684 21.31 22.03 -21.88
N ARG A 685 22.22 23.01 -21.86
CA ARG A 685 23.65 22.78 -21.58
C ARG A 685 23.86 22.27 -20.16
N LEU A 686 23.22 22.89 -19.17
CA LEU A 686 23.26 22.44 -17.78
C LEU A 686 22.74 21.00 -17.61
N LEU A 687 21.63 20.66 -18.26
CA LEU A 687 21.07 19.30 -18.24
C LEU A 687 21.97 18.27 -18.92
N SER A 688 22.71 18.65 -19.96
CA SER A 688 23.64 17.73 -20.63
C SER A 688 24.80 17.29 -19.71
N ARG A 689 25.12 18.07 -18.68
CA ARG A 689 26.17 17.78 -17.70
C ARG A 689 25.69 16.92 -16.52
N ARG A 690 24.37 16.69 -16.41
CA ARG A 690 23.73 15.91 -15.34
C ARG A 690 24.40 14.56 -15.06
N PRO A 691 24.70 13.70 -16.05
CA PRO A 691 25.29 12.38 -15.79
C PRO A 691 26.63 12.41 -15.04
N ASN A 692 27.41 13.48 -15.23
CA ASN A 692 28.74 13.60 -14.66
C ASN A 692 28.74 14.30 -13.30
N VAL A 693 27.81 15.25 -13.09
CA VAL A 693 27.84 16.16 -11.92
C VAL A 693 26.78 15.80 -10.87
N GLU A 694 25.71 15.11 -11.25
CA GLU A 694 24.61 14.71 -10.34
C GLU A 694 25.05 13.85 -9.14
N PRO A 695 25.98 12.88 -9.25
CA PRO A 695 26.44 12.10 -8.10
C PRO A 695 27.05 12.96 -6.98
N ILE A 696 27.80 13.99 -7.36
CA ILE A 696 28.49 14.91 -6.43
C ILE A 696 27.50 15.88 -5.82
N LEU A 697 26.63 16.48 -6.64
CA LEU A 697 25.61 17.41 -6.18
C LEU A 697 24.65 16.71 -5.23
N SER A 698 24.20 15.50 -5.55
CA SER A 698 23.31 14.71 -4.69
C SER A 698 23.88 14.54 -3.28
N GLN A 699 25.20 14.30 -3.16
CA GLN A 699 25.89 14.19 -1.88
C GLN A 699 25.98 15.53 -1.12
N GLN A 700 26.14 16.64 -1.84
CA GLN A 700 26.27 17.99 -1.28
C GLN A 700 24.93 18.58 -0.81
N PHE A 701 23.88 18.40 -1.61
CA PHE A 701 22.50 18.76 -1.24
C PHE A 701 22.04 18.01 0.03
N LEU A 702 22.57 16.80 0.30
CA LEU A 702 22.35 16.05 1.53
C LEU A 702 23.09 16.61 2.75
N GLN A 703 24.29 17.18 2.58
CA GLN A 703 25.10 17.70 3.70
C GLN A 703 24.58 19.04 4.24
N GLN A 704 24.12 19.98 3.40
CA GLN A 704 23.62 21.28 3.87
C GLN A 704 22.18 21.24 4.42
N GLY A 705 21.35 20.27 4.01
CA GLY A 705 20.04 20.04 4.63
C GLY A 705 20.12 19.73 6.14
N ILE A 706 21.28 19.24 6.60
CA ILE A 706 21.58 18.99 8.01
C ILE A 706 21.98 20.29 8.73
N SER A 707 22.72 21.20 8.07
CA SER A 707 23.21 22.46 8.66
C SER A 707 22.10 23.48 8.93
N ILE A 708 21.11 23.58 8.04
CA ILE A 708 20.00 24.55 8.18
C ILE A 708 19.08 24.17 9.35
N LEU A 709 18.96 22.88 9.66
CA LEU A 709 18.18 22.37 10.79
C LEU A 709 18.83 22.71 12.14
N VAL A 710 20.17 22.79 12.21
CA VAL A 710 20.91 23.12 13.43
C VAL A 710 20.77 24.61 13.79
N GLU A 711 20.80 25.52 12.81
CA GLU A 711 20.64 26.97 13.06
C GLU A 711 19.20 27.37 13.45
N THR A 712 18.17 26.64 12.95
CA THR A 712 16.78 26.90 13.36
C THR A 712 16.46 26.49 14.80
N SER A 713 17.30 25.66 15.42
CA SER A 713 17.16 25.28 16.84
C SER A 713 17.71 26.32 17.82
N GLU A 714 18.60 27.22 17.39
CA GLU A 714 19.26 28.17 18.30
C GLU A 714 18.56 29.55 18.40
N THR A 715 17.56 29.84 17.56
CA THR A 715 16.87 31.15 17.55
C THR A 715 15.51 31.21 18.28
N ARG A 716 15.19 30.22 19.11
CA ARG A 716 13.98 30.25 19.96
C ARG A 716 14.31 30.15 21.45
N SER A 717 15.12 31.07 21.96
CA SER A 717 15.30 31.25 23.42
C SER A 717 15.75 32.67 23.78
N THR A 718 14.84 33.63 23.66
CA THR A 718 14.80 34.88 24.45
C THR A 718 13.30 35.18 24.61
N SER A 719 12.71 35.47 25.76
CA SER A 719 13.15 36.15 26.98
C SER A 719 12.11 35.91 28.08
N VAL A 720 12.51 35.73 29.34
CA VAL A 720 12.01 36.55 30.48
C VAL A 720 13.12 36.53 31.55
N VAL A 721 13.67 37.71 31.82
CA VAL A 721 14.50 38.02 32.98
C VAL A 721 13.58 38.70 33.98
N ASP A 722 13.52 38.19 35.21
CA ASP A 722 13.26 38.92 36.47
C ASP A 722 14.07 38.15 37.53
N GLN A 723 15.31 38.53 37.80
CA GLN A 723 15.76 39.42 38.89
C GLN A 723 15.46 38.93 40.32
N ASP A 724 16.56 38.89 41.09
CA ASP A 724 16.67 38.94 42.55
C ASP A 724 16.49 37.64 43.36
N ASN A 725 17.60 36.99 43.76
CA ASN A 725 18.29 37.35 45.01
C ASN A 725 19.47 36.42 45.34
N GLU A 726 20.46 37.04 45.97
CA GLU A 726 21.77 36.57 46.40
C GLU A 726 21.75 35.42 47.43
N ASP A 727 22.85 34.65 47.39
CA ASP A 727 23.61 34.10 48.51
C ASP A 727 22.87 33.51 49.73
N LYS A 728 23.05 32.20 49.94
CA LYS A 728 23.97 31.72 50.99
C LYS A 728 24.12 30.20 51.04
N THR A 729 25.39 29.84 50.98
CA THR A 729 26.13 28.72 51.57
C THR A 729 25.51 27.97 52.77
N ASN A 730 25.78 26.66 52.71
CA ASN A 730 26.24 25.76 53.77
C ASN A 730 25.24 25.01 54.67
N SER A 731 25.43 23.68 54.59
CA SER A 731 25.51 22.69 55.68
C SER A 731 24.33 22.56 56.64
N SER A 732 23.79 21.36 56.78
CA SER A 732 24.35 20.32 57.64
C SER A 732 23.35 19.18 57.84
N ALA A 733 23.90 18.03 58.18
CA ALA A 733 23.26 16.77 58.49
C ALA A 733 22.21 16.80 59.62
N ASP A 734 21.47 15.69 59.66
CA ASP A 734 20.75 15.09 60.78
C ASP A 734 19.53 15.82 61.36
N ASN A 735 18.35 15.21 61.16
CA ASN A 735 17.73 14.52 62.30
C ASN A 735 16.60 13.55 61.92
N LYS A 736 16.61 12.45 62.68
CA LYS A 736 15.55 11.47 62.88
C LYS A 736 14.22 12.14 63.26
N GLY A 737 13.10 11.50 62.89
CA GLY A 737 11.95 11.42 63.79
C GLY A 737 10.57 11.44 63.15
N LYS A 738 9.98 10.24 63.02
CA LYS A 738 8.58 9.87 63.32
C LYS A 738 7.53 10.99 63.34
N SER A 739 6.47 10.84 62.53
CA SER A 739 5.12 10.51 63.02
C SER A 739 4.11 10.33 61.88
N LYS A 740 3.25 9.32 62.07
CA LYS A 740 1.95 9.01 61.45
C LYS A 740 1.22 10.24 60.87
N ALA A 741 0.64 10.14 59.68
CA ALA A 741 -0.65 9.50 59.35
C ALA A 741 -0.74 9.37 57.82
#